data_AF-A0A2H6N8W6-F1
#
_entry.id   AF-A0A2H6N8W6-F1
#
_cell.length_a   1.000
_cell.length_b   1.000
_cell.length_c   1.000
_cell.angle_alpha   90.00
_cell.angle_beta   90.00
_cell.angle_gamma   90.00
#
_symmetry.space_group_name_H-M   'P 1'
#
loop_
_entity.id
_entity.type
_entity.pdbx_description
1 polymer ?
#
loop_
_entity_poly.entity_id
_entity_poly.type
_entity_poly.pdbx_seq_one_letter_code
_entity_poly.pdbx_strand_id
1 'polypeptide(L)'
;TNHRKLLDIKQKCTTAKQELANNLQVRLKWCCFVMLHADQDGEKLQALLRLVTELLERVKIVEKLSNVPQMYCLAVVEVVRRKMFVKHYREWAGALVKDGKHLYDAEKAKRESFGKLFRKSFLRNRLFRGLDAWPPSFCTRKPRRFDGELPDISLTDLQFLQSFCPSEVQPLLRVPILCDFEPLHQHVLALHNLVKAAQSLDEMSQTITDLLNEQKVSNSQASPQSITTPRMENTTGTTIATSPKTPSPLSLQGPLCPSVCPPAPLEELSPDSIDAHTFDFETIAHPNLEQALKQESLDLDSLADSPESDFMSAVNEFIIEENPLSPTVISDPQSPEMMVESLYSSVINAIDSRRMQDTNICVKDAVLENPTLNVYMDKCRDVAQESQLNLMNIKEDLYHFRTFVKKEQCNFSSSLKCTSVEIRNIIEKVKLSLEKSLKDKHQKELQSAKAEYESKINTLIEDSEENKNKIAKLHCDLKELEEVLHDKDNEFEIVRNEKEAVVFLQNEKDQKFIEVECQMKKLYHEIKELTESRERVLESLKKLNVENEEKLQLLKAECQTMEQDHLKELESNLHVRHMQEFEELIAKHNDCLEKLKKEHQHQLEKMQETHAAGVFEKEQQIEEFKIKVSELSNWRCKLEVDLALKEAEADEMKVLIEANKAQQQSNLRTLVDQETDMLRKETDKLRHIIQVSNDEYQVGLADLRTIITIEKDHCVSELIDRHEGEANLLRIELDKTTSLHQKALEAEKNLEKQIKELQVKLELEINAVQRQKEELLAVREQQKKYEDTIEKLIEEKELLIATHEQDRKEMVQKLSCEKEDAVQNALKEFELQRDAGERELLGKIQQLEMQVNQSSFESSASSLVAELQEKLQEEKAKFLEQLEEYEKRKNEEMQNIRTSLTAEQQTTFNTVLIREKLKKENIINDLSDKLKLIKQQQERDKDLIESLSEDRARLLEEKKKLEEEVNKLKNSYLVSSTCLPPILEPSGACAADFTSETERLSSDIAEEGKIDSTLETSMMTVNENAQMLSEEKQRIMMLEKTLQLKEEENKRLNQRLMSQSMSSVSLRHSEKIAIRDFQVGDLVLIILDERHDNYVLFTVSPTLYFLHSESLAALDLKPASGTSRRPWVLGKVMEKEYCQAKKAQNRFKVPLGTKFYRVKAVPWNKKV
;
A
#
# COMPACT_ATOMS: atom_id res chain seq x y z
N THR A 1 78.45 55.44 -19.39
CA THR A 1 77.02 55.82 -19.53
C THR A 1 76.10 54.59 -19.60
N ASN A 2 76.16 53.77 -20.65
CA ASN A 2 75.16 52.71 -20.91
C ASN A 2 74.96 51.69 -19.77
N HIS A 3 76.02 51.28 -19.07
CA HIS A 3 75.93 50.36 -17.92
C HIS A 3 74.96 50.84 -16.82
N ARG A 4 74.91 52.15 -16.53
CA ARG A 4 74.01 52.71 -15.51
C ARG A 4 72.53 52.66 -15.95
N LYS A 5 72.25 52.76 -17.25
CA LYS A 5 70.90 52.54 -17.81
C LYS A 5 70.48 51.08 -17.71
N LEU A 6 71.40 50.14 -17.98
CA LEU A 6 71.13 48.70 -17.83
C LEU A 6 70.85 48.30 -16.37
N LEU A 7 71.55 48.91 -15.40
CA LEU A 7 71.27 48.70 -13.98
C LEU A 7 69.89 49.27 -13.56
N ASP A 8 69.53 50.47 -14.02
CA ASP A 8 68.21 51.07 -13.77
C ASP A 8 67.06 50.25 -14.38
N ILE A 9 67.22 49.76 -15.62
CA ILE A 9 66.26 48.85 -16.25
C ILE A 9 66.19 47.53 -15.48
N LYS A 10 67.32 46.93 -15.09
CA LYS A 10 67.35 45.71 -14.26
C LYS A 10 66.59 45.93 -12.95
N GLN A 11 66.82 47.05 -12.27
CA GLN A 11 66.18 47.39 -10.99
C GLN A 11 64.66 47.51 -11.16
N LYS A 12 64.20 48.27 -12.17
CA LYS A 12 62.76 48.40 -12.49
C LYS A 12 62.12 47.05 -12.83
N CYS A 13 62.79 46.21 -13.62
CA CYS A 13 62.33 44.85 -13.91
C CYS A 13 62.30 43.95 -12.67
N THR A 14 63.22 44.11 -11.70
CA THR A 14 63.15 43.37 -10.43
C THR A 14 62.02 43.85 -9.52
N THR A 15 61.78 45.17 -9.43
CA THR A 15 60.66 45.72 -8.64
C THR A 15 59.32 45.26 -9.21
N ALA A 16 59.09 45.42 -10.52
CA ALA A 16 57.86 44.97 -11.17
C ALA A 16 57.64 43.45 -11.05
N LYS A 17 58.71 42.64 -11.09
CA LYS A 17 58.62 41.20 -10.82
C LYS A 17 58.27 40.89 -9.36
N GLN A 18 58.79 41.66 -8.41
CA GLN A 18 58.45 41.49 -6.99
C GLN A 18 57.00 41.88 -6.71
N GLU A 19 56.51 42.98 -7.28
CA GLU A 19 55.11 43.41 -7.18
C GLU A 19 54.16 42.38 -7.79
N LEU A 20 54.49 41.84 -8.97
CA LEU A 20 53.74 40.76 -9.60
C LEU A 20 53.76 39.47 -8.77
N ALA A 21 54.91 39.09 -8.22
CA ALA A 21 55.04 37.92 -7.33
C ALA A 21 54.20 38.08 -6.05
N ASN A 22 54.22 39.26 -5.42
CA ASN A 22 53.40 39.57 -4.26
C ASN A 22 51.90 39.49 -4.60
N ASN A 23 51.47 40.03 -5.75
CA ASN A 23 50.07 39.96 -6.19
C ASN A 23 49.62 38.51 -6.48
N LEU A 24 50.46 37.74 -7.17
CA LEU A 24 50.24 36.31 -7.41
C LEU A 24 50.14 35.52 -6.10
N GLN A 25 51.02 35.78 -5.13
CA GLN A 25 50.97 35.12 -3.82
C GLN A 25 49.66 35.39 -3.08
N VAL A 26 49.15 36.63 -3.10
CA VAL A 26 47.86 36.98 -2.50
C VAL A 26 46.69 36.30 -3.23
N ARG A 27 46.68 36.29 -4.57
CA ARG A 27 45.65 35.61 -5.36
C ARG A 27 45.65 34.10 -5.14
N LEU A 28 46.82 33.45 -5.19
CA LEU A 28 46.96 32.01 -4.94
C LEU A 28 46.51 31.64 -3.53
N LYS A 29 46.81 32.47 -2.51
CA LYS A 29 46.31 32.25 -1.15
C LYS A 29 44.78 32.30 -1.08
N TRP A 30 44.14 33.21 -1.81
CA TRP A 30 42.68 33.25 -1.93
C TRP A 30 42.12 32.02 -2.65
N CYS A 31 42.73 31.57 -3.75
CA CYS A 31 42.34 30.34 -4.44
C CYS A 31 42.43 29.12 -3.50
N CYS A 32 43.53 28.96 -2.78
CA CYS A 32 43.70 27.87 -1.80
C CYS A 32 42.67 27.93 -0.66
N PHE A 33 42.29 29.12 -0.19
CA PHE A 33 41.25 29.30 0.82
C PHE A 33 39.87 28.85 0.30
N VAL A 34 39.49 29.28 -0.91
CA VAL A 34 38.21 28.91 -1.54
C VAL A 34 38.15 27.42 -1.82
N MET A 35 39.23 26.81 -2.34
CA MET A 35 39.33 25.36 -2.52
C MET A 35 39.14 24.61 -1.20
N LEU A 36 39.88 24.99 -0.16
CA LEU A 36 39.79 24.33 1.15
C LEU A 36 38.39 24.43 1.78
N HIS A 37 37.66 25.52 1.55
CA HIS A 37 36.28 25.66 2.03
C HIS A 37 35.30 24.81 1.20
N ALA A 38 35.47 24.76 -0.12
CA ALA A 38 34.69 23.91 -1.01
C ALA A 38 34.90 22.41 -0.71
N ASP A 39 36.13 21.99 -0.43
CA ASP A 39 36.46 20.62 0.00
C ASP A 39 35.76 20.28 1.32
N GLN A 40 35.82 21.18 2.32
CA GLN A 40 35.14 20.99 3.62
C GLN A 40 33.62 20.94 3.50
N ASP A 41 33.01 21.76 2.64
CA ASP A 41 31.57 21.71 2.39
C ASP A 41 31.18 20.47 1.59
N GLY A 42 32.05 19.98 0.70
CA GLY A 42 31.92 18.68 0.04
C GLY A 42 31.94 17.51 1.02
N GLU A 43 32.84 17.50 2.01
CA GLU A 43 32.86 16.49 3.09
C GLU A 43 31.56 16.53 3.91
N LYS A 44 31.06 17.72 4.28
CA LYS A 44 29.78 17.90 4.99
C LYS A 44 28.61 17.37 4.16
N LEU A 45 28.54 17.73 2.88
CA LEU A 45 27.49 17.29 1.96
C LEU A 45 27.50 15.77 1.80
N GLN A 46 28.68 15.15 1.68
CA GLN A 46 28.81 13.70 1.59
C GLN A 46 28.40 12.99 2.89
N ALA A 47 28.69 13.58 4.06
CA ALA A 47 28.23 13.06 5.35
C ALA A 47 26.69 13.14 5.49
N LEU A 48 26.08 14.26 5.09
CA LEU A 48 24.62 14.43 5.07
C LEU A 48 23.95 13.46 4.08
N LEU A 49 24.52 13.28 2.88
CA LEU A 49 24.02 12.31 1.90
C LEU A 49 24.00 10.88 2.46
N ARG A 50 25.06 10.45 3.16
CA ARG A 50 25.12 9.14 3.83
C ARG A 50 24.03 9.00 4.91
N LEU A 51 23.81 10.02 5.73
CA LEU A 51 22.76 10.04 6.75
C LEU A 51 21.35 9.95 6.12
N VAL A 52 21.10 10.66 5.02
CA VAL A 52 19.84 10.59 4.28
C VAL A 52 19.65 9.21 3.63
N THR A 53 20.70 8.61 3.07
CA THR A 53 20.64 7.24 2.53
C THR A 53 20.32 6.21 3.61
N GLU A 54 20.99 6.27 4.78
CA GLU A 54 20.72 5.37 5.90
C GLU A 54 19.29 5.57 6.46
N LEU A 55 18.80 6.82 6.53
CA LEU A 55 17.42 7.10 6.91
C LEU A 55 16.41 6.52 5.92
N LEU A 56 16.66 6.63 4.62
CA LEU A 56 15.82 6.03 3.57
C LEU A 56 15.80 4.50 3.65
N GLU A 57 16.92 3.85 3.98
CA GLU A 57 16.95 2.40 4.23
C GLU A 57 16.15 2.01 5.48
N ARG A 58 16.28 2.78 6.58
CA ARG A 58 15.49 2.59 7.80
C ARG A 58 13.98 2.75 7.55
N VAL A 59 13.57 3.77 6.77
CA VAL A 59 12.16 3.99 6.39
C VAL A 59 11.63 2.81 5.56
N LYS A 60 12.39 2.32 4.57
CA LYS A 60 12.03 1.12 3.79
C LYS A 60 11.89 -0.15 4.65
N ILE A 61 12.62 -0.25 5.76
CA ILE A 61 12.47 -1.35 6.73
C ILE A 61 11.17 -1.19 7.53
N VAL A 62 10.83 0.03 7.97
CA VAL A 62 9.56 0.31 8.68
C VAL A 62 8.34 0.05 7.78
N GLU A 63 8.38 0.51 6.53
CA GLU A 63 7.35 0.27 5.51
C GLU A 63 7.12 -1.24 5.23
N LYS A 64 8.21 -2.02 5.18
CA LYS A 64 8.11 -3.48 5.09
C LYS A 64 7.53 -4.08 6.36
N LEU A 65 7.92 -3.59 7.53
CA LEU A 65 7.47 -4.09 8.83
C LEU A 65 5.97 -3.85 9.06
N SER A 66 5.40 -2.73 8.59
CA SER A 66 3.94 -2.49 8.65
C SER A 66 3.12 -3.49 7.84
N ASN A 67 3.71 -4.12 6.82
CA ASN A 67 3.03 -5.10 5.97
C ASN A 67 3.15 -6.55 6.50
N VAL A 68 4.08 -6.83 7.42
CA VAL A 68 4.29 -8.18 7.99
C VAL A 68 3.04 -8.74 8.69
N PRO A 69 2.26 -7.98 9.51
CA PRO A 69 1.05 -8.51 10.14
C PRO A 69 -0.02 -8.94 9.14
N GLN A 70 -0.18 -8.22 8.03
CA GLN A 70 -1.12 -8.57 6.96
C GLN A 70 -0.69 -9.86 6.26
N MET A 71 0.59 -9.94 5.88
CA MET A 71 1.18 -11.14 5.26
C MET A 71 1.11 -12.37 6.17
N TYR A 72 1.30 -12.20 7.48
CA TYR A 72 1.13 -13.28 8.47
C TYR A 72 -0.31 -13.80 8.50
N CYS A 73 -1.31 -12.90 8.52
CA CYS A 73 -2.71 -13.30 8.52
C CYS A 73 -3.11 -14.04 7.24
N LEU A 74 -2.64 -13.58 6.08
CA LEU A 74 -2.83 -14.29 4.80
C LEU A 74 -2.14 -15.66 4.79
N ALA A 75 -0.93 -15.77 5.34
CA ALA A 75 -0.21 -17.05 5.45
C ALA A 75 -0.92 -18.06 6.37
N VAL A 76 -1.47 -17.60 7.51
CA VAL A 76 -2.28 -18.43 8.41
C VAL A 76 -3.53 -18.98 7.71
N VAL A 77 -4.22 -18.12 6.93
CA VAL A 77 -5.41 -18.51 6.15
C VAL A 77 -5.05 -19.51 5.05
N GLU A 78 -3.95 -19.29 4.33
CA GLU A 78 -3.46 -20.22 3.30
C GLU A 78 -3.05 -21.58 3.88
N VAL A 79 -2.43 -21.63 5.07
CA VAL A 79 -2.14 -22.89 5.78
C VAL A 79 -3.43 -23.65 6.09
N VAL A 80 -4.45 -23.00 6.65
CA VAL A 80 -5.75 -23.63 6.93
C VAL A 80 -6.42 -24.11 5.63
N ARG A 81 -6.41 -23.29 4.57
CA ARG A 81 -6.96 -23.64 3.25
C ARG A 81 -6.27 -24.87 2.66
N ARG A 82 -4.92 -24.92 2.69
CA ARG A 82 -4.14 -26.08 2.24
C ARG A 82 -4.44 -27.32 3.07
N LYS A 83 -4.55 -27.24 4.39
CA LYS A 83 -4.88 -28.42 5.21
C LYS A 83 -6.28 -28.98 4.90
N MET A 84 -7.27 -28.13 4.63
CA MET A 84 -8.58 -28.60 4.16
C MET A 84 -8.50 -29.25 2.77
N PHE A 85 -7.76 -28.67 1.82
CA PHE A 85 -7.50 -29.28 0.52
C PHE A 85 -6.81 -30.65 0.65
N VAL A 86 -5.73 -30.73 1.43
CA VAL A 86 -4.96 -31.97 1.67
C VAL A 86 -5.82 -33.06 2.30
N LYS A 87 -6.77 -32.70 3.17
CA LYS A 87 -7.76 -33.63 3.72
C LYS A 87 -8.66 -34.19 2.62
N HIS A 88 -9.41 -33.34 1.92
CA HIS A 88 -10.38 -33.77 0.90
C HIS A 88 -9.70 -34.46 -0.30
N TYR A 89 -8.52 -34.01 -0.72
CA TYR A 89 -7.70 -34.68 -1.73
C TYR A 89 -7.30 -36.10 -1.30
N ARG A 90 -6.94 -36.33 -0.02
CA ARG A 90 -6.61 -37.67 0.48
C ARG A 90 -7.83 -38.57 0.61
N GLU A 91 -9.00 -38.02 0.92
CA GLU A 91 -10.28 -38.73 0.93
C GLU A 91 -10.67 -39.15 -0.50
N TRP A 92 -10.65 -38.21 -1.45
CA TRP A 92 -10.86 -38.42 -2.88
C TRP A 92 -9.89 -39.46 -3.48
N ALA A 93 -8.58 -39.22 -3.39
CA ALA A 93 -7.57 -40.11 -3.94
C ALA A 93 -7.58 -41.49 -3.24
N GLY A 94 -7.95 -41.53 -1.96
CA GLY A 94 -8.16 -42.78 -1.22
C GLY A 94 -9.30 -43.62 -1.78
N ALA A 95 -10.43 -42.99 -2.14
CA ALA A 95 -11.55 -43.64 -2.79
C ALA A 95 -11.23 -44.03 -4.25
N LEU A 96 -10.65 -43.12 -5.03
CA LEU A 96 -10.21 -43.35 -6.41
C LEU A 96 -9.28 -44.56 -6.51
N VAL A 97 -8.31 -44.67 -5.60
CA VAL A 97 -7.34 -45.79 -5.57
C VAL A 97 -7.99 -47.11 -5.11
N LYS A 98 -8.98 -47.05 -4.22
CA LYS A 98 -9.73 -48.24 -3.79
C LYS A 98 -10.54 -48.82 -4.95
N ASP A 99 -11.31 -47.97 -5.63
CA ASP A 99 -12.25 -48.38 -6.66
C ASP A 99 -11.54 -48.66 -8.00
N GLY A 100 -10.50 -47.89 -8.34
CA GLY A 100 -9.59 -48.19 -9.46
C GLY A 100 -8.83 -49.50 -9.27
N LYS A 101 -8.35 -49.80 -8.05
CA LYS A 101 -7.79 -51.12 -7.75
C LYS A 101 -8.84 -52.23 -7.87
N HIS A 102 -10.07 -52.03 -7.40
CA HIS A 102 -11.13 -53.03 -7.55
C HIS A 102 -11.43 -53.32 -9.03
N LEU A 103 -11.48 -52.28 -9.88
CA LEU A 103 -11.68 -52.44 -11.32
C LEU A 103 -10.52 -53.25 -11.95
N TYR A 104 -9.28 -52.92 -11.58
CA TYR A 104 -8.08 -53.59 -12.06
C TYR A 104 -8.04 -55.08 -11.66
N ASP A 105 -8.24 -55.38 -10.37
CA ASP A 105 -8.20 -56.75 -9.86
C ASP A 105 -9.36 -57.61 -10.42
N ALA A 106 -10.53 -57.02 -10.67
CA ALA A 106 -11.66 -57.68 -11.31
C ALA A 106 -11.40 -57.99 -12.80
N GLU A 107 -10.99 -57.01 -13.60
CA GLU A 107 -10.64 -57.22 -15.02
C GLU A 107 -9.50 -58.23 -15.18
N LYS A 108 -8.50 -58.19 -14.27
CA LYS A 108 -7.44 -59.18 -14.22
C LYS A 108 -8.01 -60.59 -13.95
N ALA A 109 -8.93 -60.74 -13.00
CA ALA A 109 -9.58 -62.02 -12.71
C ALA A 109 -10.35 -62.57 -13.93
N LYS A 110 -11.06 -61.71 -14.68
CA LYS A 110 -11.75 -62.08 -15.94
C LYS A 110 -10.78 -62.55 -17.02
N ARG A 111 -9.66 -61.85 -17.22
CA ARG A 111 -8.60 -62.30 -18.15
C ARG A 111 -7.94 -63.59 -17.70
N GLU A 112 -7.78 -63.80 -16.39
CA GLU A 112 -7.29 -65.07 -15.85
C GLU A 112 -8.28 -66.24 -16.05
N SER A 113 -9.59 -66.03 -15.86
CA SER A 113 -10.61 -67.09 -16.04
C SER A 113 -10.78 -67.46 -17.51
N PHE A 114 -11.01 -66.48 -18.39
CA PHE A 114 -11.07 -66.70 -19.83
C PHE A 114 -9.75 -67.28 -20.37
N GLY A 115 -8.60 -66.76 -19.91
CA GLY A 115 -7.28 -67.25 -20.27
C GLY A 115 -7.08 -68.72 -19.91
N LYS A 116 -7.57 -69.20 -18.75
CA LYS A 116 -7.51 -70.63 -18.37
C LYS A 116 -8.24 -71.53 -19.37
N LEU A 117 -9.35 -71.07 -19.96
CA LEU A 117 -10.09 -71.81 -20.99
C LEU A 117 -9.45 -71.68 -22.39
N PHE A 118 -9.11 -70.46 -22.80
CA PHE A 118 -8.62 -70.15 -24.14
C PHE A 118 -7.15 -70.57 -24.37
N ARG A 119 -6.37 -70.79 -23.30
CA ARG A 119 -5.00 -71.36 -23.36
C ARG A 119 -4.90 -72.67 -24.15
N LYS A 120 -5.98 -73.46 -24.24
CA LYS A 120 -6.05 -74.72 -25.02
C LYS A 120 -6.60 -74.55 -26.44
N SER A 121 -6.95 -73.33 -26.86
CA SER A 121 -7.48 -73.04 -28.21
C SER A 121 -6.35 -72.82 -29.23
N PHE A 122 -6.46 -73.47 -30.38
CA PHE A 122 -5.53 -73.30 -31.51
C PHE A 122 -5.58 -71.90 -32.15
N LEU A 123 -6.65 -71.13 -31.88
CA LEU A 123 -6.85 -69.78 -32.43
C LEU A 123 -5.91 -68.73 -31.80
N ARG A 124 -5.47 -68.96 -30.56
CA ARG A 124 -4.77 -68.00 -29.69
C ARG A 124 -3.56 -67.34 -30.36
N ASN A 125 -2.64 -68.13 -30.92
CA ASN A 125 -1.39 -67.62 -31.48
C ASN A 125 -1.47 -67.26 -32.98
N ARG A 126 -2.60 -67.54 -33.65
CA ARG A 126 -2.78 -67.30 -35.09
C ARG A 126 -3.71 -66.13 -35.41
N LEU A 127 -4.88 -66.03 -34.76
CA LEU A 127 -5.86 -64.96 -35.01
C LEU A 127 -5.80 -63.84 -33.96
N PHE A 128 -5.71 -64.20 -32.67
CA PHE A 128 -5.87 -63.24 -31.57
C PHE A 128 -4.56 -62.95 -30.83
N ARG A 129 -3.54 -62.53 -31.58
CA ARG A 129 -2.26 -62.09 -31.03
C ARG A 129 -2.48 -60.90 -30.09
N GLY A 130 -1.85 -60.93 -28.91
CA GLY A 130 -2.00 -59.89 -27.89
C GLY A 130 -3.16 -60.12 -26.89
N LEU A 131 -3.98 -61.16 -27.06
CA LEU A 131 -5.08 -61.45 -26.12
C LEU A 131 -4.60 -61.87 -24.71
N ASP A 132 -3.32 -62.26 -24.58
CA ASP A 132 -2.63 -62.50 -23.29
C ASP A 132 -2.09 -61.22 -22.61
N ALA A 133 -2.34 -60.03 -23.16
CA ALA A 133 -1.87 -58.76 -22.60
C ALA A 133 -2.66 -58.36 -21.34
N TRP A 134 -1.93 -57.90 -20.32
CA TRP A 134 -2.48 -57.38 -19.08
C TRP A 134 -2.72 -55.86 -19.17
N PRO A 135 -3.78 -55.32 -18.53
CA PRO A 135 -3.91 -53.88 -18.37
C PRO A 135 -2.74 -53.32 -17.53
N PRO A 136 -2.33 -52.05 -17.73
CA PRO A 136 -1.38 -51.38 -16.86
C PRO A 136 -2.01 -51.04 -15.51
N SER A 137 -1.23 -51.05 -14.42
CA SER A 137 -1.71 -50.89 -13.04
C SER A 137 -2.00 -49.43 -12.63
N PHE A 138 -2.81 -48.74 -13.42
CA PHE A 138 -3.21 -47.34 -13.23
C PHE A 138 -4.01 -47.14 -11.93
N CYS A 139 -3.75 -46.04 -11.20
CA CYS A 139 -4.40 -45.67 -9.92
C CYS A 139 -4.51 -46.80 -8.87
N THR A 140 -3.61 -47.79 -8.86
CA THR A 140 -3.64 -48.91 -7.89
C THR A 140 -2.89 -48.64 -6.57
N ARG A 141 -2.23 -47.48 -6.44
CA ARG A 141 -1.37 -47.10 -5.30
C ARG A 141 -1.73 -45.70 -4.79
N LYS A 142 -1.59 -45.46 -3.49
CA LYS A 142 -1.87 -44.13 -2.88
C LYS A 142 -0.80 -43.11 -3.30
N PRO A 143 -1.15 -41.82 -3.51
CA PRO A 143 -0.19 -40.76 -3.80
C PRO A 143 0.88 -40.56 -2.71
N ARG A 144 2.00 -39.92 -3.08
CA ARG A 144 3.00 -39.42 -2.13
C ARG A 144 2.36 -38.38 -1.19
N ARG A 145 2.89 -38.23 0.03
CA ARG A 145 2.44 -37.19 0.98
C ARG A 145 3.09 -35.85 0.63
N PHE A 146 2.28 -34.80 0.51
CA PHE A 146 2.71 -33.40 0.42
C PHE A 146 2.12 -32.58 1.59
N ASP A 147 2.58 -31.33 1.73
CA ASP A 147 2.21 -30.37 2.79
C ASP A 147 2.34 -30.90 4.24
N GLY A 148 3.25 -31.86 4.45
CA GLY A 148 3.47 -32.52 5.74
C GLY A 148 4.15 -31.65 6.81
N GLU A 149 4.80 -30.57 6.40
CA GLU A 149 5.57 -29.66 7.28
C GLU A 149 4.78 -28.40 7.67
N LEU A 150 3.55 -28.23 7.17
CA LEU A 150 2.74 -27.05 7.47
C LEU A 150 2.28 -27.03 8.95
N PRO A 151 2.35 -25.88 9.66
CA PRO A 151 1.89 -25.73 11.04
C PRO A 151 0.47 -26.23 11.26
N ASP A 152 0.19 -26.87 12.40
CA ASP A 152 -1.15 -27.40 12.69
C ASP A 152 -2.06 -26.31 13.26
N ILE A 153 -2.75 -25.63 12.33
CA ILE A 153 -3.71 -24.57 12.59
C ILE A 153 -5.07 -25.07 12.10
N SER A 154 -6.07 -25.04 12.98
CA SER A 154 -7.46 -25.39 12.66
C SER A 154 -8.28 -24.17 12.26
N LEU A 155 -9.46 -24.41 11.66
CA LEU A 155 -10.41 -23.33 11.35
C LEU A 155 -10.94 -22.65 12.63
N THR A 156 -11.02 -23.38 13.75
CA THR A 156 -11.31 -22.84 15.08
C THR A 156 -10.20 -21.92 15.61
N ASP A 157 -8.92 -22.22 15.37
CA ASP A 157 -7.81 -21.33 15.76
C ASP A 157 -7.80 -20.04 14.93
N LEU A 158 -8.21 -20.12 13.66
CA LEU A 158 -8.37 -18.97 12.77
C LEU A 158 -9.55 -18.08 13.19
N GLN A 159 -10.67 -18.67 13.62
CA GLN A 159 -11.79 -17.94 14.23
C GLN A 159 -11.41 -17.31 15.58
N PHE A 160 -10.63 -18.02 16.41
CA PHE A 160 -10.08 -17.49 17.65
C PHE A 160 -9.15 -16.30 17.37
N LEU A 161 -8.21 -16.42 16.44
CA LEU A 161 -7.32 -15.31 16.06
C LEU A 161 -8.12 -14.10 15.54
N GLN A 162 -9.16 -14.33 14.74
CA GLN A 162 -10.05 -13.27 14.25
C GLN A 162 -10.78 -12.51 15.38
N SER A 163 -11.08 -13.14 16.52
CA SER A 163 -11.75 -12.45 17.64
C SER A 163 -10.82 -11.56 18.48
N PHE A 164 -9.50 -11.75 18.40
CA PHE A 164 -8.49 -10.91 19.08
C PHE A 164 -7.80 -9.90 18.16
N CYS A 165 -7.95 -10.01 16.83
CA CYS A 165 -7.34 -9.07 15.89
C CYS A 165 -8.13 -7.75 15.72
N PRO A 166 -7.45 -6.62 15.44
CA PRO A 166 -8.10 -5.34 15.09
C PRO A 166 -9.00 -5.41 13.86
N SER A 167 -9.99 -4.52 13.79
CA SER A 167 -11.03 -4.42 12.76
C SER A 167 -10.49 -4.37 11.32
N GLU A 168 -9.28 -3.85 11.15
CA GLU A 168 -8.61 -3.64 9.87
C GLU A 168 -8.02 -4.96 9.31
N VAL A 169 -7.76 -5.92 10.20
CA VAL A 169 -7.09 -7.20 9.90
C VAL A 169 -8.08 -8.37 9.90
N GLN A 170 -9.18 -8.26 10.65
CA GLN A 170 -10.28 -9.25 10.65
C GLN A 170 -10.78 -9.69 9.26
N PRO A 171 -10.88 -8.83 8.22
CA PRO A 171 -11.30 -9.25 6.88
C PRO A 171 -10.30 -10.19 6.20
N LEU A 172 -9.00 -10.04 6.47
CA LEU A 172 -7.94 -10.89 5.91
C LEU A 172 -7.99 -12.31 6.51
N LEU A 173 -8.40 -12.44 7.77
CA LEU A 173 -8.57 -13.71 8.49
C LEU A 173 -9.87 -14.44 8.11
N ARG A 174 -10.17 -14.55 6.81
CA ARG A 174 -11.33 -15.28 6.28
C ARG A 174 -10.91 -16.26 5.20
N VAL A 175 -11.25 -17.53 5.36
CA VAL A 175 -11.02 -18.54 4.33
C VAL A 175 -11.92 -18.24 3.11
N PRO A 176 -11.38 -18.17 1.88
CA PRO A 176 -12.19 -17.98 0.68
C PRO A 176 -13.17 -19.14 0.47
N ILE A 177 -14.44 -18.80 0.17
CA ILE A 177 -15.54 -19.76 -0.03
C ILE A 177 -15.33 -20.63 -1.29
N LEU A 178 -14.46 -20.21 -2.21
CA LEU A 178 -14.15 -20.84 -3.51
C LEU A 178 -13.49 -22.24 -3.44
N CYS A 179 -13.39 -22.85 -2.25
CA CYS A 179 -12.93 -24.22 -2.09
C CYS A 179 -14.10 -25.21 -2.16
N ASP A 180 -14.81 -25.24 -3.29
CA ASP A 180 -15.80 -26.28 -3.52
C ASP A 180 -15.10 -27.61 -3.85
N PHE A 181 -15.38 -28.64 -3.08
CA PHE A 181 -14.84 -30.00 -3.23
C PHE A 181 -15.86 -30.94 -3.88
N GLU A 182 -17.09 -30.51 -4.15
CA GLU A 182 -18.15 -31.32 -4.77
C GLU A 182 -17.73 -31.95 -6.11
N PRO A 183 -16.99 -31.30 -7.04
CA PRO A 183 -16.51 -31.93 -8.27
C PRO A 183 -15.60 -33.15 -8.06
N LEU A 184 -14.88 -33.22 -6.92
CA LEU A 184 -14.08 -34.39 -6.54
C LEU A 184 -15.00 -35.52 -6.06
N HIS A 185 -16.00 -35.21 -5.23
CA HIS A 185 -16.96 -36.19 -4.73
C HIS A 185 -17.82 -36.80 -5.85
N GLN A 186 -18.25 -35.98 -6.83
CA GLN A 186 -18.97 -36.45 -8.02
C GLN A 186 -18.14 -37.42 -8.87
N HIS A 187 -16.84 -37.16 -9.05
CA HIS A 187 -15.94 -38.10 -9.74
C HIS A 187 -15.84 -39.46 -9.04
N VAL A 188 -15.83 -39.48 -7.70
CA VAL A 188 -15.85 -40.74 -6.92
C VAL A 188 -17.16 -41.48 -7.15
N LEU A 189 -18.31 -40.80 -7.14
CA LEU A 189 -19.61 -41.42 -7.42
C LEU A 189 -19.69 -41.99 -8.85
N ALA A 190 -19.15 -41.27 -9.83
CA ALA A 190 -19.09 -41.73 -11.23
C ALA A 190 -18.24 -43.00 -11.38
N LEU A 191 -17.02 -43.03 -10.82
CA LEU A 191 -16.16 -44.23 -10.84
C LEU A 191 -16.80 -45.40 -10.07
N HIS A 192 -17.42 -45.13 -8.92
CA HIS A 192 -18.08 -46.14 -8.12
C HIS A 192 -19.25 -46.80 -8.86
N ASN A 193 -19.99 -46.04 -9.66
CA ASN A 193 -21.05 -46.56 -10.54
C ASN A 193 -20.48 -47.35 -11.73
N LEU A 194 -19.33 -46.94 -12.30
CA LEU A 194 -18.62 -47.71 -13.33
C LEU A 194 -18.13 -49.07 -12.78
N VAL A 195 -17.62 -49.12 -11.54
CA VAL A 195 -17.23 -50.37 -10.88
C VAL A 195 -18.42 -51.31 -10.72
N LYS A 196 -19.60 -50.79 -10.32
CA LYS A 196 -20.84 -51.59 -10.26
C LYS A 196 -21.28 -52.11 -11.63
N ALA A 197 -21.16 -51.31 -12.68
CA ALA A 197 -21.48 -51.74 -14.05
C ALA A 197 -20.50 -52.83 -14.56
N ALA A 198 -19.22 -52.73 -14.22
CA ALA A 198 -18.22 -53.76 -14.55
C ALA A 198 -18.44 -55.08 -13.78
N GLN A 199 -19.04 -55.01 -12.58
CA GLN A 199 -19.49 -56.15 -11.79
C GLN A 199 -20.77 -56.79 -12.36
N SER A 200 -21.81 -56.03 -12.71
CA SER A 200 -23.04 -56.61 -13.28
C SER A 200 -22.84 -57.22 -14.67
N LEU A 201 -21.91 -56.68 -15.47
CA LEU A 201 -21.49 -57.32 -16.73
C LEU A 201 -20.81 -58.69 -16.50
N ASP A 202 -20.31 -58.97 -15.28
CA ASP A 202 -19.64 -60.22 -14.96
C ASP A 202 -20.59 -61.42 -14.92
N GLU A 203 -21.84 -61.21 -14.51
CA GLU A 203 -22.90 -62.23 -14.49
C GLU A 203 -23.17 -62.77 -15.91
N MET A 204 -23.14 -61.89 -16.92
CA MET A 204 -23.24 -62.29 -18.33
C MET A 204 -22.00 -63.04 -18.83
N SER A 205 -20.77 -62.58 -18.52
CA SER A 205 -19.57 -63.32 -18.92
C SER A 205 -19.43 -64.66 -18.21
N GLN A 206 -19.88 -64.77 -16.96
CA GLN A 206 -19.94 -66.04 -16.23
C GLN A 206 -20.96 -67.00 -16.87
N THR A 207 -22.17 -66.51 -17.20
CA THR A 207 -23.19 -67.30 -17.93
C THR A 207 -22.65 -67.85 -19.26
N ILE A 208 -21.95 -67.05 -20.05
CA ILE A 208 -21.30 -67.49 -21.31
C ILE A 208 -20.19 -68.51 -21.04
N THR A 209 -19.42 -68.31 -19.96
CA THR A 209 -18.32 -69.21 -19.55
C THR A 209 -18.84 -70.58 -19.15
N ASP A 210 -19.98 -70.65 -18.45
CA ASP A 210 -20.56 -71.90 -17.98
C ASP A 210 -21.26 -72.66 -19.12
N LEU A 211 -21.94 -71.98 -20.04
CA LEU A 211 -22.45 -72.58 -21.29
C LEU A 211 -21.33 -73.21 -22.14
N LEU A 212 -20.15 -72.58 -22.19
CA LEU A 212 -18.97 -73.12 -22.88
C LEU A 212 -18.34 -74.32 -22.14
N ASN A 213 -18.58 -74.48 -20.83
CA ASN A 213 -18.21 -75.68 -20.09
C ASN A 213 -19.23 -76.82 -20.32
N GLU A 214 -20.54 -76.54 -20.35
CA GLU A 214 -21.59 -77.54 -20.63
C GLU A 214 -21.47 -78.16 -22.04
N GLN A 215 -21.16 -77.35 -23.06
CA GLN A 215 -20.86 -77.86 -24.42
C GLN A 215 -19.66 -78.83 -24.42
N LYS A 216 -18.72 -78.67 -23.48
CA LYS A 216 -17.51 -79.49 -23.38
C LYS A 216 -17.77 -80.85 -22.73
N VAL A 217 -18.71 -80.91 -21.79
CA VAL A 217 -19.20 -82.16 -21.20
C VAL A 217 -19.98 -82.97 -22.25
N SER A 218 -20.81 -82.29 -23.05
CA SER A 218 -21.70 -82.91 -24.05
C SER A 218 -20.98 -83.73 -25.14
N ASN A 219 -19.73 -83.39 -25.50
CA ASN A 219 -18.96 -84.08 -26.55
C ASN A 219 -18.14 -85.29 -26.06
N SER A 220 -18.44 -85.85 -24.88
CA SER A 220 -17.62 -86.89 -24.22
C SER A 220 -18.31 -88.25 -24.11
N GLN A 221 -18.90 -88.79 -25.20
CA GLN A 221 -19.40 -90.17 -25.22
C GLN A 221 -19.03 -90.95 -26.50
N ALA A 222 -18.25 -92.03 -26.33
CA ALA A 222 -18.02 -93.05 -27.35
C ALA A 222 -17.74 -94.47 -26.77
N SER A 223 -18.31 -94.81 -25.60
CA SER A 223 -18.44 -96.18 -25.04
C SER A 223 -17.13 -96.90 -24.60
N PRO A 224 -17.19 -98.09 -23.95
CA PRO A 224 -17.90 -98.32 -22.68
C PRO A 224 -17.12 -99.22 -21.67
N GLN A 225 -17.47 -99.21 -20.37
CA GLN A 225 -17.70 -100.44 -19.58
C GLN A 225 -18.29 -100.22 -18.15
N SER A 226 -19.20 -101.13 -17.78
CA SER A 226 -19.57 -101.63 -16.42
C SER A 226 -19.88 -100.68 -15.23
N ILE A 227 -21.17 -100.69 -14.81
CA ILE A 227 -21.69 -101.16 -13.48
C ILE A 227 -21.08 -100.47 -12.22
N THR A 228 -21.83 -99.76 -11.35
CA THR A 228 -23.00 -100.22 -10.55
C THR A 228 -23.90 -99.05 -10.03
N THR A 229 -25.11 -99.36 -9.56
CA THR A 229 -26.06 -98.49 -8.80
C THR A 229 -25.81 -98.56 -7.27
N PRO A 230 -26.59 -97.98 -6.31
CA PRO A 230 -27.84 -97.16 -6.38
C PRO A 230 -27.92 -95.94 -5.37
N ARG A 231 -29.15 -95.39 -5.18
CA ARG A 231 -29.68 -94.59 -4.03
C ARG A 231 -29.45 -93.06 -4.09
N MET A 232 -30.48 -92.21 -4.31
CA MET A 232 -31.58 -91.71 -3.39
C MET A 232 -31.03 -91.00 -2.14
N GLU A 233 -31.54 -89.84 -1.66
CA GLU A 233 -32.92 -89.31 -1.60
C GLU A 233 -33.00 -87.82 -2.13
N ASN A 234 -34.10 -87.20 -2.60
CA ASN A 234 -35.53 -87.10 -2.19
C ASN A 234 -35.78 -86.17 -0.96
N THR A 235 -36.74 -85.21 -0.89
CA THR A 235 -37.76 -84.70 -1.85
C THR A 235 -38.31 -83.30 -1.41
N THR A 236 -39.05 -82.62 -2.31
CA THR A 236 -40.17 -81.63 -2.09
C THR A 236 -39.85 -80.20 -1.60
N GLY A 237 -40.58 -79.16 -2.06
CA GLY A 237 -41.63 -79.12 -3.10
C GLY A 237 -41.91 -77.69 -3.63
N THR A 238 -42.18 -77.47 -4.94
CA THR A 238 -43.46 -77.62 -5.68
C THR A 238 -44.53 -76.62 -5.20
N THR A 239 -45.14 -75.73 -6.01
CA THR A 239 -46.14 -75.92 -7.11
C THR A 239 -46.48 -74.53 -7.75
N ILE A 240 -47.03 -74.29 -8.97
CA ILE A 240 -47.45 -75.08 -10.16
C ILE A 240 -47.76 -74.13 -11.38
N ALA A 241 -47.54 -74.59 -12.64
CA ALA A 241 -48.21 -74.20 -13.92
C ALA A 241 -48.24 -72.71 -14.44
N THR A 242 -48.45 -72.37 -15.73
CA THR A 242 -48.40 -73.04 -17.08
C THR A 242 -48.47 -71.99 -18.22
N SER A 243 -47.77 -72.20 -19.37
CA SER A 243 -48.24 -72.10 -20.79
C SER A 243 -49.02 -70.85 -21.33
N PRO A 244 -48.92 -70.45 -22.63
CA PRO A 244 -47.80 -70.43 -23.61
C PRO A 244 -47.78 -69.18 -24.57
N LYS A 245 -46.95 -69.25 -25.63
CA LYS A 245 -47.06 -68.60 -26.98
C LYS A 245 -46.71 -67.10 -27.21
N THR A 246 -46.24 -66.88 -28.45
CA THR A 246 -45.92 -65.64 -29.20
C THR A 246 -47.08 -65.24 -30.16
N PRO A 247 -47.02 -64.14 -30.96
CA PRO A 247 -46.33 -62.82 -30.82
C PRO A 247 -47.27 -61.60 -31.05
N SER A 248 -46.70 -60.38 -31.02
CA SER A 248 -47.10 -59.06 -31.60
C SER A 248 -48.53 -58.78 -32.11
N PRO A 249 -49.04 -57.55 -31.87
CA PRO A 249 -49.14 -56.60 -33.00
C PRO A 249 -48.82 -55.12 -32.68
N LEU A 250 -48.79 -54.30 -33.74
CA LEU A 250 -48.61 -52.83 -33.74
C LEU A 250 -49.88 -52.07 -33.30
N SER A 251 -49.70 -50.83 -32.85
CA SER A 251 -50.63 -49.73 -33.12
C SER A 251 -49.86 -48.42 -33.30
N LEU A 252 -50.27 -47.58 -34.26
CA LEU A 252 -49.62 -46.29 -34.56
C LEU A 252 -50.53 -45.13 -34.16
N GLN A 253 -49.93 -44.05 -33.68
CA GLN A 253 -50.37 -42.69 -34.01
C GLN A 253 -49.17 -41.73 -33.97
N GLY A 254 -48.95 -40.97 -35.05
CA GLY A 254 -47.95 -39.90 -35.16
C GLY A 254 -48.66 -38.54 -35.36
N PRO A 255 -48.13 -37.59 -36.17
CA PRO A 255 -46.82 -37.56 -36.83
C PRO A 255 -46.08 -36.18 -36.81
N LEU A 256 -44.84 -36.16 -37.34
CA LEU A 256 -44.11 -35.02 -37.94
C LEU A 256 -43.74 -33.75 -37.10
N CYS A 257 -42.42 -33.61 -36.87
CA CYS A 257 -41.64 -32.34 -36.81
C CYS A 257 -41.87 -31.35 -35.61
N PRO A 258 -40.95 -30.39 -35.37
CA PRO A 258 -39.52 -30.63 -35.10
C PRO A 258 -38.96 -29.82 -33.89
N SER A 259 -38.10 -30.43 -33.07
CA SER A 259 -37.28 -29.77 -32.03
C SER A 259 -35.99 -30.60 -31.85
N VAL A 260 -34.74 -30.10 -31.79
CA VAL A 260 -34.14 -28.80 -31.44
C VAL A 260 -34.16 -28.51 -29.93
N CYS A 261 -32.95 -28.58 -29.33
CA CYS A 261 -32.58 -28.21 -27.95
C CYS A 261 -33.26 -28.97 -26.77
N PRO A 262 -32.66 -28.99 -25.57
CA PRO A 262 -31.34 -28.45 -25.18
C PRO A 262 -30.21 -29.50 -25.26
N PRO A 263 -28.94 -29.09 -25.11
CA PRO A 263 -28.31 -29.28 -23.79
C PRO A 263 -27.62 -28.01 -23.24
N ALA A 264 -27.91 -27.71 -21.97
CA ALA A 264 -27.23 -26.77 -21.08
C ALA A 264 -27.74 -27.03 -19.65
N PRO A 265 -27.03 -26.61 -18.57
CA PRO A 265 -25.76 -25.90 -18.53
C PRO A 265 -24.69 -26.67 -17.70
N LEU A 266 -23.77 -25.92 -17.09
CA LEU A 266 -22.70 -26.28 -16.15
C LEU A 266 -21.34 -26.69 -16.80
N GLU A 267 -20.18 -26.08 -16.52
CA GLU A 267 -19.60 -25.52 -15.26
C GLU A 267 -19.08 -26.68 -14.36
N GLU A 268 -17.79 -26.77 -13.98
CA GLU A 268 -16.66 -25.85 -14.19
C GLU A 268 -15.28 -26.58 -14.05
N LEU A 269 -14.20 -25.84 -14.35
CA LEU A 269 -12.80 -26.00 -13.89
C LEU A 269 -12.07 -27.37 -13.98
N SER A 270 -10.94 -27.35 -14.69
CA SER A 270 -9.65 -27.81 -14.13
C SER A 270 -8.50 -26.95 -14.67
N PRO A 271 -7.45 -26.64 -13.87
CA PRO A 271 -6.42 -25.68 -14.26
C PRO A 271 -5.13 -26.34 -14.78
N ASP A 272 -4.63 -25.87 -15.91
CA ASP A 272 -3.27 -26.16 -16.39
C ASP A 272 -2.42 -24.88 -16.44
N SER A 273 -1.67 -24.66 -15.36
CA SER A 273 -0.54 -23.73 -15.26
C SER A 273 0.34 -24.12 -14.08
N ILE A 274 0.91 -25.33 -14.16
CA ILE A 274 2.02 -25.78 -13.32
C ILE A 274 3.19 -26.12 -14.23
N ASP A 275 4.38 -25.70 -13.83
CA ASP A 275 5.64 -25.89 -14.54
C ASP A 275 5.92 -27.37 -14.85
N ALA A 276 6.30 -27.68 -16.09
CA ALA A 276 6.38 -29.04 -16.63
C ALA A 276 7.60 -29.85 -16.14
N HIS A 277 8.33 -29.34 -15.13
CA HIS A 277 9.58 -29.91 -14.62
C HIS A 277 9.51 -30.49 -13.21
N THR A 278 8.33 -30.83 -12.67
CA THR A 278 8.21 -31.57 -11.38
C THR A 278 7.13 -32.67 -11.40
N PHE A 279 7.19 -33.59 -12.37
CA PHE A 279 6.43 -34.85 -12.36
C PHE A 279 7.37 -36.06 -12.26
N ASP A 280 7.64 -36.51 -11.04
CA ASP A 280 8.37 -37.75 -10.74
C ASP A 280 7.58 -38.98 -11.23
N PHE A 281 7.88 -39.46 -12.45
CA PHE A 281 7.38 -40.73 -12.97
C PHE A 281 8.06 -41.97 -12.35
N GLU A 282 8.56 -41.84 -11.11
CA GLU A 282 9.12 -42.92 -10.28
C GLU A 282 8.02 -43.88 -9.75
N THR A 283 7.30 -44.54 -10.65
CA THR A 283 6.53 -45.76 -10.31
C THR A 283 6.50 -46.81 -11.43
N ILE A 284 7.33 -46.67 -12.47
CA ILE A 284 7.64 -47.77 -13.40
C ILE A 284 8.89 -48.49 -12.90
N ALA A 285 8.76 -49.75 -12.50
CA ALA A 285 9.89 -50.58 -12.10
C ALA A 285 10.53 -51.22 -13.34
N HIS A 286 11.66 -50.70 -13.78
CA HIS A 286 12.49 -51.34 -14.79
C HIS A 286 13.36 -52.43 -14.15
N PRO A 287 13.48 -53.63 -14.75
CA PRO A 287 14.30 -54.71 -14.21
C PRO A 287 15.80 -54.48 -14.45
N ASN A 288 16.63 -55.04 -13.55
CA ASN A 288 18.09 -54.98 -13.65
C ASN A 288 18.61 -55.52 -15.00
N LEU A 289 19.59 -54.83 -15.57
CA LEU A 289 20.67 -55.49 -16.31
C LEU A 289 21.99 -54.73 -16.14
N GLU A 290 22.91 -55.31 -15.37
CA GLU A 290 24.30 -54.89 -15.40
C GLU A 290 24.96 -55.41 -16.69
N GLN A 291 25.48 -54.51 -17.52
CA GLN A 291 26.72 -54.77 -18.25
C GLN A 291 27.31 -53.46 -18.78
N ALA A 292 28.62 -53.29 -18.58
CA ALA A 292 29.35 -52.14 -19.09
C ALA A 292 29.73 -52.34 -20.56
N LEU A 293 29.80 -51.25 -21.32
CA LEU A 293 30.95 -50.92 -22.20
C LEU A 293 30.79 -49.53 -22.82
N LYS A 294 31.86 -48.73 -22.72
CA LYS A 294 32.23 -47.56 -23.56
C LYS A 294 31.12 -46.54 -23.92
N GLN A 295 31.22 -45.37 -23.29
CA GLN A 295 30.63 -44.13 -23.78
C GLN A 295 31.67 -43.39 -24.63
N GLU A 296 31.40 -43.21 -25.92
CA GLU A 296 32.12 -42.22 -26.74
C GLU A 296 31.43 -40.86 -26.54
N SER A 297 32.23 -39.83 -26.25
CA SER A 297 31.75 -38.46 -26.07
C SER A 297 31.79 -37.72 -27.40
N LEU A 298 30.62 -37.32 -27.91
CA LEU A 298 30.52 -36.28 -28.92
C LEU A 298 30.60 -34.93 -28.20
N ASP A 299 31.70 -34.21 -28.39
CA ASP A 299 31.83 -32.83 -27.93
C ASP A 299 30.96 -31.89 -28.78
N LEU A 300 30.17 -31.06 -28.11
CA LEU A 300 29.43 -29.93 -28.69
C LEU A 300 29.59 -28.71 -27.78
N ASP A 301 30.79 -28.12 -27.79
CA ASP A 301 31.04 -26.74 -27.35
C ASP A 301 32.38 -26.26 -27.92
N SER A 302 32.36 -25.53 -29.05
CA SER A 302 33.56 -24.99 -29.71
C SER A 302 33.25 -23.79 -30.62
N LEU A 303 32.60 -22.75 -30.07
CA LEU A 303 32.45 -21.43 -30.71
C LEU A 303 32.48 -20.30 -29.65
N ALA A 304 33.64 -20.02 -29.06
CA ALA A 304 33.79 -18.92 -28.10
C ALA A 304 35.22 -18.30 -28.00
N ASP A 305 36.03 -18.37 -29.06
CA ASP A 305 37.38 -17.76 -29.05
C ASP A 305 37.39 -16.33 -29.59
N SER A 306 37.97 -15.41 -28.81
CA SER A 306 38.17 -14.00 -29.16
C SER A 306 39.62 -13.75 -29.65
N PRO A 307 39.83 -13.05 -30.78
CA PRO A 307 41.14 -12.99 -31.44
C PRO A 307 42.06 -11.91 -30.85
N GLU A 308 42.79 -12.23 -29.76
CA GLU A 308 43.75 -11.28 -29.16
C GLU A 308 45.03 -11.92 -28.55
N SER A 309 45.29 -13.22 -28.77
CA SER A 309 46.35 -13.94 -28.03
C SER A 309 47.65 -14.28 -28.81
N ASP A 310 47.64 -14.32 -30.15
CA ASP A 310 48.73 -14.98 -30.91
C ASP A 310 49.99 -14.15 -31.15
N PHE A 311 49.96 -12.83 -30.93
CA PHE A 311 51.08 -11.95 -31.32
C PHE A 311 52.31 -12.01 -30.40
N MET A 312 52.30 -12.83 -29.34
CA MET A 312 53.37 -12.92 -28.33
C MET A 312 54.04 -14.30 -28.19
N SER A 313 53.59 -15.32 -28.92
CA SER A 313 54.16 -16.68 -28.81
C SER A 313 55.38 -16.91 -29.72
N ALA A 314 55.43 -16.26 -30.89
CA ALA A 314 56.43 -16.51 -31.94
C ALA A 314 57.86 -15.97 -31.67
N VAL A 315 58.13 -15.42 -30.48
CA VAL A 315 59.39 -14.70 -30.18
C VAL A 315 60.36 -15.51 -29.31
N ASN A 316 59.92 -16.62 -28.70
CA ASN A 316 60.70 -17.37 -27.70
C ASN A 316 61.41 -18.64 -28.22
N GLU A 317 61.31 -18.98 -29.51
CA GLU A 317 61.83 -20.25 -30.07
C GLU A 317 63.13 -20.09 -30.89
N PHE A 318 63.94 -19.07 -30.59
CA PHE A 318 65.14 -18.70 -31.38
C PHE A 318 66.44 -18.56 -30.57
N ILE A 319 66.57 -19.28 -29.44
CA ILE A 319 67.75 -19.26 -28.56
C ILE A 319 68.15 -20.70 -28.17
N ILE A 320 69.43 -21.06 -28.40
CA ILE A 320 70.09 -22.38 -28.23
C ILE A 320 69.67 -23.38 -29.34
N GLU A 321 70.53 -23.72 -30.31
CA GLU A 321 71.76 -24.52 -30.11
C GLU A 321 72.87 -24.19 -31.14
N GLU A 322 74.11 -24.66 -30.92
CA GLU A 322 75.31 -24.20 -31.66
C GLU A 322 75.81 -25.11 -32.82
N ASN A 323 76.33 -24.45 -33.87
CA ASN A 323 77.49 -24.80 -34.70
C ASN A 323 78.24 -26.13 -34.42
N PRO A 324 78.69 -26.86 -35.47
CA PRO A 324 79.89 -26.37 -36.18
C PRO A 324 80.06 -26.75 -37.68
N LEU A 325 80.63 -25.83 -38.46
CA LEU A 325 81.99 -25.95 -39.06
C LEU A 325 82.33 -24.70 -39.91
N SER A 326 83.61 -24.32 -39.95
CA SER A 326 84.14 -23.14 -40.68
C SER A 326 85.10 -23.59 -41.81
N PRO A 327 85.52 -22.72 -42.76
CA PRO A 327 86.45 -21.62 -42.46
C PRO A 327 86.38 -20.33 -43.34
N THR A 328 86.77 -19.18 -42.76
CA THR A 328 87.46 -18.01 -43.42
C THR A 328 86.69 -17.21 -44.51
N VAL A 329 86.84 -15.88 -44.70
CA VAL A 329 87.78 -14.87 -44.13
C VAL A 329 87.25 -13.41 -44.32
N ILE A 330 87.64 -12.46 -43.44
CA ILE A 330 87.63 -10.97 -43.58
C ILE A 330 86.30 -10.32 -44.08
N SER A 331 85.54 -9.61 -43.23
CA SER A 331 85.87 -8.23 -42.77
C SER A 331 85.08 -7.81 -41.52
N ASP A 332 85.60 -6.83 -40.77
CA ASP A 332 84.93 -6.19 -39.60
C ASP A 332 83.94 -5.08 -40.07
N PRO A 333 82.89 -4.71 -39.31
CA PRO A 333 81.69 -4.05 -39.86
C PRO A 333 81.74 -2.51 -39.87
N GLN A 334 81.27 -1.87 -40.95
CA GLN A 334 81.16 -0.40 -41.00
C GLN A 334 80.05 0.21 -41.90
N SER A 335 78.88 -0.42 -42.05
CA SER A 335 77.61 0.30 -42.35
C SER A 335 76.38 -0.49 -41.86
N PRO A 336 75.33 0.17 -41.33
CA PRO A 336 74.02 -0.47 -41.10
C PRO A 336 73.34 -0.98 -42.39
N GLU A 337 73.61 -0.37 -43.54
CA GLU A 337 72.89 -0.63 -44.80
C GLU A 337 73.18 -2.02 -45.36
N MET A 338 74.44 -2.48 -45.28
CA MET A 338 74.85 -3.83 -45.68
C MET A 338 74.10 -4.93 -44.90
N MET A 339 73.70 -4.65 -43.66
CA MET A 339 72.93 -5.57 -42.83
C MET A 339 71.47 -5.66 -43.31
N VAL A 340 70.91 -4.55 -43.78
CA VAL A 340 69.57 -4.47 -44.37
C VAL A 340 69.54 -5.18 -45.73
N GLU A 341 70.52 -4.97 -46.61
CA GLU A 341 70.59 -5.67 -47.91
C GLU A 341 70.77 -7.18 -47.76
N SER A 342 71.55 -7.62 -46.77
CA SER A 342 71.70 -9.04 -46.40
C SER A 342 70.38 -9.65 -45.91
N LEU A 343 69.64 -8.93 -45.05
CA LEU A 343 68.31 -9.34 -44.58
C LEU A 343 67.29 -9.41 -45.73
N TYR A 344 67.24 -8.39 -46.60
CA TYR A 344 66.36 -8.43 -47.79
C TYR A 344 66.69 -9.60 -48.71
N SER A 345 67.96 -9.85 -49.00
CA SER A 345 68.38 -10.99 -49.83
C SER A 345 68.04 -12.33 -49.19
N SER A 346 68.18 -12.46 -47.87
CA SER A 346 67.79 -13.67 -47.11
C SER A 346 66.28 -13.89 -47.12
N VAL A 347 65.48 -12.84 -46.91
CA VAL A 347 64.01 -12.90 -46.94
C VAL A 347 63.49 -13.22 -48.35
N ILE A 348 64.06 -12.62 -49.40
CA ILE A 348 63.70 -12.92 -50.80
C ILE A 348 64.00 -14.40 -51.12
N ASN A 349 65.20 -14.89 -50.79
CA ASN A 349 65.55 -16.29 -50.99
C ASN A 349 64.65 -17.26 -50.20
N ALA A 350 64.20 -16.89 -48.99
CA ALA A 350 63.25 -17.67 -48.20
C ALA A 350 61.84 -17.70 -48.84
N ILE A 351 61.38 -16.57 -49.37
CA ILE A 351 60.10 -16.45 -50.08
C ILE A 351 60.12 -17.29 -51.37
N ASP A 352 61.14 -17.16 -52.22
CA ASP A 352 61.24 -17.93 -53.46
C ASP A 352 61.46 -19.43 -53.19
N SER A 353 62.18 -19.80 -52.12
CA SER A 353 62.31 -21.20 -51.70
C SER A 353 60.97 -21.82 -51.30
N ARG A 354 60.10 -21.07 -50.60
CA ARG A 354 58.75 -21.53 -50.25
C ARG A 354 57.84 -21.58 -51.49
N ARG A 355 57.89 -20.55 -52.33
CA ARG A 355 57.13 -20.48 -53.60
C ARG A 355 57.48 -21.63 -54.56
N MET A 356 58.73 -22.09 -54.57
CA MET A 356 59.20 -23.27 -55.30
C MET A 356 58.72 -24.60 -54.70
N GLN A 357 58.41 -24.65 -53.39
CA GLN A 357 57.81 -25.83 -52.75
C GLN A 357 56.30 -25.89 -53.04
N ASP A 358 55.58 -24.78 -52.86
CA ASP A 358 54.13 -24.69 -53.08
C ASP A 358 53.75 -25.02 -54.54
N THR A 359 54.56 -24.55 -55.50
CA THR A 359 54.36 -24.88 -56.93
C THR A 359 54.69 -26.33 -57.30
N ASN A 360 55.52 -27.04 -56.53
CA ASN A 360 55.82 -28.46 -56.77
C ASN A 360 54.75 -29.42 -56.21
N ILE A 361 53.95 -28.98 -55.25
CA ILE A 361 52.83 -29.76 -54.71
C ILE A 361 51.65 -29.73 -55.70
N CYS A 362 51.26 -28.54 -56.14
CA CYS A 362 50.10 -28.31 -57.02
C CYS A 362 50.12 -29.10 -58.35
N VAL A 363 51.31 -29.45 -58.88
CA VAL A 363 51.46 -30.09 -60.19
C VAL A 363 51.15 -31.61 -60.20
N LYS A 364 50.94 -32.26 -59.04
CA LYS A 364 50.68 -33.72 -58.98
C LYS A 364 49.24 -34.14 -58.67
N ASP A 365 48.46 -33.32 -57.97
CA ASP A 365 47.14 -33.75 -57.47
C ASP A 365 45.97 -33.44 -58.43
N ALA A 366 46.22 -32.69 -59.51
CA ALA A 366 45.25 -32.27 -60.52
C ALA A 366 44.58 -33.39 -61.35
N VAL A 367 44.79 -34.67 -60.99
CA VAL A 367 44.23 -35.85 -61.67
C VAL A 367 43.27 -36.65 -60.76
N LEU A 368 43.15 -36.33 -59.46
CA LEU A 368 42.38 -37.13 -58.50
C LEU A 368 41.33 -36.38 -57.65
N GLU A 369 41.29 -35.04 -57.70
CA GLU A 369 40.45 -34.17 -56.83
C GLU A 369 39.04 -33.81 -57.37
N ASN A 370 38.60 -34.42 -58.48
CA ASN A 370 37.27 -34.16 -59.04
C ASN A 370 36.07 -34.67 -58.17
N PRO A 371 36.15 -35.79 -57.41
CA PRO A 371 35.03 -36.23 -56.58
C PRO A 371 34.93 -35.46 -55.24
N THR A 372 36.05 -35.02 -54.67
CA THR A 372 36.11 -34.27 -53.40
C THR A 372 35.48 -32.89 -53.54
N LEU A 373 35.75 -32.17 -54.64
CA LEU A 373 35.16 -30.87 -54.92
C LEU A 373 33.62 -30.96 -55.12
N ASN A 374 33.13 -31.96 -55.86
CA ASN A 374 31.69 -32.18 -56.03
C ASN A 374 30.98 -32.52 -54.70
N VAL A 375 31.59 -33.37 -53.86
CA VAL A 375 31.04 -33.67 -52.52
C VAL A 375 31.00 -32.42 -51.62
N TYR A 376 31.92 -31.46 -51.80
CA TYR A 376 31.86 -30.18 -51.09
C TYR A 376 30.76 -29.26 -51.65
N MET A 377 30.64 -29.17 -52.98
CA MET A 377 29.57 -28.43 -53.66
C MET A 377 28.17 -28.93 -53.26
N ASP A 378 27.96 -30.25 -53.23
CA ASP A 378 26.68 -30.83 -52.85
C ASP A 378 26.40 -30.68 -51.34
N LYS A 379 27.40 -30.77 -50.46
CA LYS A 379 27.21 -30.40 -49.05
C LYS A 379 26.81 -28.93 -48.87
N CYS A 380 27.41 -28.01 -49.63
CA CYS A 380 27.01 -26.61 -49.61
C CYS A 380 25.58 -26.41 -50.17
N ARG A 381 25.16 -27.22 -51.15
CA ARG A 381 23.80 -27.24 -51.69
C ARG A 381 22.79 -27.76 -50.66
N ASP A 382 23.11 -28.85 -49.98
CA ASP A 382 22.27 -29.47 -48.94
C ASP A 382 22.08 -28.52 -47.75
N VAL A 383 23.18 -27.92 -47.25
CA VAL A 383 23.13 -26.90 -46.18
C VAL A 383 22.34 -25.66 -46.61
N ALA A 384 22.43 -25.23 -47.87
CA ALA A 384 21.61 -24.14 -48.39
C ALA A 384 20.12 -24.51 -48.42
N GLN A 385 19.75 -25.72 -48.87
CA GLN A 385 18.37 -26.20 -48.88
C GLN A 385 17.81 -26.39 -47.46
N GLU A 386 18.61 -26.91 -46.53
CA GLU A 386 18.26 -27.01 -45.11
C GLU A 386 18.06 -25.62 -44.48
N SER A 387 18.91 -24.65 -44.80
CA SER A 387 18.72 -23.26 -44.37
C SER A 387 17.43 -22.64 -44.91
N GLN A 388 17.06 -22.94 -46.17
CA GLN A 388 15.84 -22.46 -46.80
C GLN A 388 14.58 -23.10 -46.19
N LEU A 389 14.63 -24.41 -45.91
CA LEU A 389 13.56 -25.13 -45.21
C LEU A 389 13.36 -24.57 -43.79
N ASN A 390 14.45 -24.37 -43.04
CA ASN A 390 14.41 -23.75 -41.72
C ASN A 390 13.86 -22.31 -41.76
N LEU A 391 14.17 -21.52 -42.81
CA LEU A 391 13.60 -20.18 -42.99
C LEU A 391 12.07 -20.23 -43.23
N MET A 392 11.57 -21.25 -43.93
CA MET A 392 10.14 -21.46 -44.14
C MET A 392 9.44 -21.95 -42.86
N ASN A 393 10.05 -22.86 -42.10
CA ASN A 393 9.55 -23.29 -40.79
C ASN A 393 9.43 -22.09 -39.83
N ILE A 394 10.48 -21.26 -39.72
CA ILE A 394 10.46 -20.03 -38.90
C ILE A 394 9.37 -19.05 -39.37
N LYS A 395 9.13 -18.96 -40.68
CA LYS A 395 8.05 -18.12 -41.24
C LYS A 395 6.67 -18.66 -40.87
N GLU A 396 6.45 -19.97 -40.92
CA GLU A 396 5.20 -20.61 -40.49
C GLU A 396 4.98 -20.49 -38.98
N ASP A 397 6.02 -20.70 -38.17
CA ASP A 397 6.02 -20.45 -36.72
C ASP A 397 5.63 -19.00 -36.42
N LEU A 398 6.18 -18.01 -37.14
CA LEU A 398 5.80 -16.60 -36.98
C LEU A 398 4.33 -16.33 -37.35
N TYR A 399 3.75 -17.04 -38.32
CA TYR A 399 2.30 -16.98 -38.57
C TYR A 399 1.49 -17.66 -37.45
N HIS A 400 1.96 -18.76 -36.89
CA HIS A 400 1.34 -19.42 -35.74
C HIS A 400 1.40 -18.53 -34.48
N PHE A 401 2.56 -17.97 -34.13
CA PHE A 401 2.71 -17.01 -33.03
C PHE A 401 1.83 -15.76 -33.23
N ARG A 402 1.79 -15.19 -34.45
CA ARG A 402 0.90 -14.04 -34.74
C ARG A 402 -0.58 -14.37 -34.59
N THR A 403 -0.97 -15.62 -34.85
CA THR A 403 -2.33 -16.12 -34.65
C THR A 403 -2.63 -16.39 -33.17
N PHE A 404 -1.66 -16.94 -32.44
CA PHE A 404 -1.72 -17.19 -31.00
C PHE A 404 -1.83 -15.88 -30.22
N VAL A 405 -0.98 -14.88 -30.50
CA VAL A 405 -1.04 -13.55 -29.87
C VAL A 405 -2.39 -12.87 -30.10
N LYS A 406 -2.98 -12.99 -31.30
CA LYS A 406 -4.35 -12.50 -31.56
C LYS A 406 -5.41 -13.24 -30.74
N LYS A 407 -5.29 -14.56 -30.63
CA LYS A 407 -6.19 -15.38 -29.80
C LYS A 407 -6.10 -14.97 -28.33
N GLU A 408 -4.90 -14.81 -27.80
CA GLU A 408 -4.67 -14.36 -26.42
C GLU A 408 -5.15 -12.93 -26.17
N GLN A 409 -4.99 -12.01 -27.13
CA GLN A 409 -5.56 -10.66 -27.04
C GLN A 409 -7.10 -10.69 -26.97
N CYS A 410 -7.75 -11.58 -27.74
CA CYS A 410 -9.20 -11.79 -27.66
C CYS A 410 -9.63 -12.49 -26.35
N ASN A 411 -8.88 -13.48 -25.88
CA ASN A 411 -9.12 -14.18 -24.61
C ASN A 411 -9.01 -13.20 -23.43
N PHE A 412 -7.93 -12.42 -23.37
CA PHE A 412 -7.71 -11.39 -22.34
C PHE A 412 -8.80 -10.30 -22.38
N SER A 413 -9.17 -9.80 -23.56
CA SER A 413 -10.28 -8.83 -23.70
C SER A 413 -11.63 -9.40 -23.24
N SER A 414 -11.83 -10.71 -23.37
CA SER A 414 -13.06 -11.40 -22.93
C SER A 414 -13.05 -11.63 -21.41
N SER A 415 -11.94 -12.11 -20.86
CA SER A 415 -11.72 -12.26 -19.42
C SER A 415 -11.85 -10.91 -18.67
N LEU A 416 -11.29 -9.83 -19.22
CA LEU A 416 -11.44 -8.48 -18.66
C LEU A 416 -12.90 -7.99 -18.66
N LYS A 417 -13.72 -8.43 -19.61
CA LYS A 417 -15.18 -8.15 -19.62
C LYS A 417 -15.92 -8.99 -18.59
N CYS A 418 -15.59 -10.27 -18.44
CA CYS A 418 -16.15 -11.14 -17.40
C CYS A 418 -15.85 -10.58 -16.01
N THR A 419 -14.58 -10.33 -15.69
CA THR A 419 -14.18 -9.72 -14.41
C THR A 419 -14.81 -8.34 -14.17
N SER A 420 -14.99 -7.51 -15.21
CA SER A 420 -15.74 -6.25 -15.09
C SER A 420 -17.23 -6.44 -14.72
N VAL A 421 -17.87 -7.49 -15.25
CA VAL A 421 -19.25 -7.88 -14.92
C VAL A 421 -19.31 -8.49 -13.51
N GLU A 422 -18.35 -9.34 -13.12
CA GLU A 422 -18.24 -9.91 -11.77
C GLU A 422 -18.04 -8.82 -10.72
N ILE A 423 -17.12 -7.88 -10.93
CA ILE A 423 -16.90 -6.73 -10.04
C ILE A 423 -18.18 -5.90 -9.90
N ARG A 424 -18.91 -5.66 -11.00
CA ARG A 424 -20.21 -4.97 -10.96
C ARG A 424 -21.25 -5.73 -10.14
N ASN A 425 -21.35 -7.04 -10.36
CA ASN A 425 -22.26 -7.92 -9.61
C ASN A 425 -21.89 -8.02 -8.12
N ILE A 426 -20.60 -7.95 -7.78
CA ILE A 426 -20.11 -7.88 -6.39
C ILE A 426 -20.48 -6.53 -5.76
N ILE A 427 -20.23 -5.41 -6.45
CA ILE A 427 -20.62 -4.07 -5.98
C ILE A 427 -22.14 -3.99 -5.75
N GLU A 428 -22.94 -4.55 -6.64
CA GLU A 428 -24.40 -4.57 -6.52
C GLU A 428 -24.88 -5.48 -5.37
N LYS A 429 -24.29 -6.67 -5.19
CA LYS A 429 -24.54 -7.53 -4.02
C LYS A 429 -24.14 -6.84 -2.70
N VAL A 430 -23.01 -6.14 -2.67
CA VAL A 430 -22.55 -5.38 -1.49
C VAL A 430 -23.49 -4.21 -1.20
N LYS A 431 -23.92 -3.46 -2.23
CA LYS A 431 -24.92 -2.38 -2.09
C LYS A 431 -26.23 -2.91 -1.51
N LEU A 432 -26.80 -3.98 -2.08
CA LEU A 432 -28.05 -4.58 -1.60
C LEU A 432 -27.93 -5.12 -0.16
N SER A 433 -26.77 -5.72 0.19
CA SER A 433 -26.47 -6.17 1.55
C SER A 433 -26.35 -5.01 2.54
N LEU A 434 -25.71 -3.90 2.14
CA LEU A 434 -25.56 -2.69 2.95
C LEU A 434 -26.90 -1.98 3.16
N GLU A 435 -27.69 -1.81 2.10
CA GLU A 435 -29.06 -1.27 2.19
C GLU A 435 -29.94 -2.13 3.11
N LYS A 436 -29.85 -3.45 3.04
CA LYS A 436 -30.56 -4.34 3.94
C LYS A 436 -30.07 -4.17 5.39
N SER A 437 -28.76 -4.17 5.62
CA SER A 437 -28.18 -3.99 6.96
C SER A 437 -28.56 -2.64 7.59
N LEU A 438 -28.63 -1.57 6.79
CA LEU A 438 -29.11 -0.25 7.23
C LEU A 438 -30.60 -0.26 7.58
N LYS A 439 -31.46 -0.90 6.76
CA LYS A 439 -32.89 -1.07 7.05
C LYS A 439 -33.11 -1.92 8.31
N ASP A 440 -32.40 -3.04 8.44
CA ASP A 440 -32.45 -3.93 9.60
C ASP A 440 -31.94 -3.23 10.89
N LYS A 441 -30.93 -2.35 10.79
CA LYS A 441 -30.44 -1.52 11.91
C LYS A 441 -31.45 -0.46 12.32
N HIS A 442 -31.96 0.32 11.36
CA HIS A 442 -32.96 1.36 11.62
C HIS A 442 -34.25 0.78 12.22
N GLN A 443 -34.70 -0.38 11.73
CA GLN A 443 -35.88 -1.06 12.29
C GLN A 443 -35.66 -1.56 13.72
N LYS A 444 -34.44 -2.02 14.07
CA LYS A 444 -34.08 -2.35 15.46
C LYS A 444 -34.02 -1.12 16.36
N GLU A 445 -33.44 -0.02 15.89
CA GLU A 445 -33.38 1.26 16.62
C GLU A 445 -34.78 1.79 16.91
N LEU A 446 -35.68 1.75 15.91
CA LEU A 446 -37.09 2.10 16.05
C LEU A 446 -37.82 1.20 17.05
N GLN A 447 -37.53 -0.11 17.04
CA GLN A 447 -38.10 -1.06 18.01
C GLN A 447 -37.57 -0.82 19.44
N SER A 448 -36.28 -0.52 19.63
CA SER A 448 -35.74 -0.17 20.94
C SER A 448 -36.30 1.14 21.48
N ALA A 449 -36.44 2.17 20.64
CA ALA A 449 -37.06 3.42 21.04
C ALA A 449 -38.54 3.21 21.44
N LYS A 450 -39.30 2.43 20.65
CA LYS A 450 -40.68 2.07 20.98
C LYS A 450 -40.78 1.35 22.33
N ALA A 451 -39.91 0.37 22.60
CA ALA A 451 -39.87 -0.34 23.87
C ALA A 451 -39.49 0.58 25.05
N GLU A 452 -38.58 1.54 24.85
CA GLU A 452 -38.22 2.53 25.86
C GLU A 452 -39.41 3.47 26.19
N TYR A 453 -40.16 3.92 25.18
CA TYR A 453 -41.38 4.70 25.39
C TYR A 453 -42.49 3.88 26.06
N GLU A 454 -42.70 2.63 25.68
CA GLU A 454 -43.66 1.72 26.34
C GLU A 454 -43.27 1.49 27.81
N SER A 455 -41.98 1.33 28.11
CA SER A 455 -41.49 1.23 29.49
C SER A 455 -41.72 2.50 30.30
N LYS A 456 -41.52 3.69 29.73
CA LYS A 456 -41.78 4.98 30.40
C LYS A 456 -43.27 5.23 30.63
N ILE A 457 -44.12 4.81 29.70
CA ILE A 457 -45.59 4.87 29.86
C ILE A 457 -46.01 3.96 31.02
N ASN A 458 -45.46 2.74 31.12
CA ASN A 458 -45.78 1.83 32.21
C ASN A 458 -45.36 2.39 33.58
N THR A 459 -44.15 2.95 33.72
CA THR A 459 -43.74 3.57 34.99
C THR A 459 -44.61 4.77 35.36
N LEU A 460 -45.02 5.60 34.39
CA LEU A 460 -45.95 6.71 34.66
C LEU A 460 -47.36 6.24 35.07
N ILE A 461 -47.80 5.05 34.63
CA ILE A 461 -49.04 4.42 35.09
C ILE A 461 -48.88 3.91 36.53
N GLU A 462 -47.75 3.29 36.86
CA GLU A 462 -47.43 2.83 38.22
C GLU A 462 -47.33 4.02 39.20
N ASP A 463 -46.61 5.09 38.84
CA ASP A 463 -46.53 6.35 39.59
C ASP A 463 -47.92 6.99 39.80
N SER A 464 -48.78 6.96 38.77
CA SER A 464 -50.15 7.47 38.84
C SER A 464 -51.00 6.69 39.85
N GLU A 465 -50.89 5.36 39.86
CA GLU A 465 -51.62 4.51 40.81
C GLU A 465 -51.07 4.65 42.25
N GLU A 466 -49.75 4.78 42.44
CA GLU A 466 -49.18 5.09 43.76
C GLU A 466 -49.66 6.46 44.26
N ASN A 467 -49.76 7.45 43.38
CA ASN A 467 -50.28 8.77 43.74
C ASN A 467 -51.79 8.76 44.05
N LYS A 468 -52.62 7.96 43.37
CA LYS A 468 -54.01 7.71 43.81
C LYS A 468 -54.06 7.13 45.22
N ASN A 469 -53.20 6.15 45.53
CA ASN A 469 -53.15 5.54 46.87
C ASN A 469 -52.72 6.55 47.95
N LYS A 470 -51.80 7.47 47.65
CA LYS A 470 -51.43 8.59 48.53
C LYS A 470 -52.60 9.57 48.74
N ILE A 471 -53.31 9.93 47.67
CA ILE A 471 -54.48 10.82 47.74
C ILE A 471 -55.60 10.17 48.56
N ALA A 472 -55.89 8.87 48.34
CA ALA A 472 -56.88 8.13 49.12
C ALA A 472 -56.53 8.09 50.62
N LYS A 473 -55.25 7.93 50.96
CA LYS A 473 -54.79 8.01 52.35
C LYS A 473 -54.98 9.41 52.94
N LEU A 474 -54.52 10.46 52.25
CA LEU A 474 -54.72 11.85 52.69
C LEU A 474 -56.21 12.16 52.92
N HIS A 475 -57.11 11.57 52.11
CA HIS A 475 -58.55 11.73 52.25
C HIS A 475 -59.14 11.02 53.49
N CYS A 476 -58.46 10.02 54.04
CA CYS A 476 -58.76 9.45 55.36
C CYS A 476 -58.19 10.34 56.48
N ASP A 477 -56.93 10.73 56.38
CA ASP A 477 -56.23 11.57 57.37
C ASP A 477 -56.97 12.92 57.58
N LEU A 478 -57.55 13.49 56.51
CA LEU A 478 -58.36 14.72 56.56
C LEU A 478 -59.70 14.50 57.30
N LYS A 479 -60.31 13.32 57.18
CA LYS A 479 -61.58 12.99 57.83
C LYS A 479 -61.41 12.81 59.34
N GLU A 480 -60.31 12.19 59.78
CA GLU A 480 -59.97 12.10 61.21
C GLU A 480 -59.79 13.50 61.83
N LEU A 481 -59.24 14.46 61.06
CA LEU A 481 -59.08 15.85 61.49
C LEU A 481 -60.42 16.61 61.56
N GLU A 482 -61.36 16.32 60.66
CA GLU A 482 -62.71 16.89 60.63
C GLU A 482 -63.55 16.42 61.84
N GLU A 483 -63.43 15.15 62.23
CA GLU A 483 -64.04 14.61 63.45
C GLU A 483 -63.47 15.30 64.73
N VAL A 484 -62.15 15.55 64.78
CA VAL A 484 -61.50 16.26 65.90
C VAL A 484 -61.91 17.75 66.00
N LEU A 485 -62.22 18.41 64.89
CA LEU A 485 -62.74 19.78 64.90
C LEU A 485 -64.18 19.83 65.43
N HIS A 486 -65.02 18.85 65.08
CA HIS A 486 -66.39 18.79 65.58
C HIS A 486 -66.45 18.62 67.12
N ASP A 487 -65.55 17.81 67.69
CA ASP A 487 -65.40 17.69 69.15
C ASP A 487 -64.98 19.01 69.84
N LYS A 488 -64.30 19.92 69.12
CA LYS A 488 -63.85 21.22 69.66
C LYS A 488 -64.95 22.28 69.67
N ASP A 489 -65.80 22.35 68.65
CA ASP A 489 -66.92 23.31 68.64
C ASP A 489 -67.95 22.99 69.74
N ASN A 490 -68.18 21.70 70.01
CA ASN A 490 -69.01 21.24 71.13
C ASN A 490 -68.48 21.67 72.52
N GLU A 491 -67.18 21.93 72.65
CA GLU A 491 -66.55 22.42 73.90
C GLU A 491 -66.81 23.93 74.12
N PHE A 492 -66.97 24.71 73.05
CA PHE A 492 -67.20 26.16 73.11
C PHE A 492 -68.65 26.56 73.46
N GLU A 493 -69.67 25.73 73.14
CA GLU A 493 -71.06 26.02 73.52
C GLU A 493 -71.24 26.15 75.05
N ILE A 494 -70.47 25.38 75.83
CA ILE A 494 -70.62 25.23 77.29
C ILE A 494 -70.17 26.50 78.02
N VAL A 495 -69.10 27.15 77.57
CA VAL A 495 -68.47 28.32 78.24
C VAL A 495 -69.35 29.59 78.18
N ARG A 496 -70.33 29.63 77.28
CA ARG A 496 -71.21 30.79 77.04
C ARG A 496 -72.31 30.95 78.10
N ASN A 497 -72.67 29.89 78.83
CA ASN A 497 -73.92 29.82 79.59
C ASN A 497 -73.81 30.20 81.09
N GLU A 498 -72.63 30.55 81.60
CA GLU A 498 -72.44 30.89 83.03
C GLU A 498 -72.55 32.40 83.36
N LYS A 499 -72.92 33.25 82.39
CA LYS A 499 -72.82 34.72 82.51
C LYS A 499 -74.14 35.47 82.76
N GLU A 500 -75.16 34.81 83.31
CA GLU A 500 -76.50 35.41 83.56
C GLU A 500 -76.92 35.45 85.05
N ALA A 501 -75.97 35.34 85.98
CA ALA A 501 -76.23 35.50 87.42
C ALA A 501 -75.70 36.83 87.98
N VAL A 502 -76.47 37.42 88.92
CA VAL A 502 -76.24 38.69 89.67
C VAL A 502 -76.80 39.96 89.03
N VAL A 503 -78.11 40.17 89.20
CA VAL A 503 -78.80 41.47 89.01
C VAL A 503 -79.72 41.72 90.22
N PHE A 504 -79.22 42.37 91.29
CA PHE A 504 -80.09 42.90 92.37
C PHE A 504 -79.48 44.07 93.19
N LEU A 505 -78.50 44.80 92.64
CA LEU A 505 -77.86 45.96 93.29
C LEU A 505 -77.77 47.18 92.33
N GLN A 506 -78.86 47.47 91.61
CA GLN A 506 -78.87 48.53 90.59
C GLN A 506 -79.12 49.93 91.18
N ASN A 507 -80.08 50.09 92.09
CA ASN A 507 -80.71 51.38 92.40
C ASN A 507 -79.86 52.38 93.22
N GLU A 508 -78.59 52.08 93.49
CA GLU A 508 -77.60 53.04 94.05
C GLU A 508 -76.49 53.39 93.04
N LYS A 509 -76.50 52.77 91.86
CA LYS A 509 -75.44 52.88 90.84
C LYS A 509 -75.69 54.02 89.86
N ASP A 510 -76.96 54.39 89.65
CA ASP A 510 -77.39 55.31 88.58
C ASP A 510 -76.80 56.73 88.73
N GLN A 511 -76.53 57.18 89.97
CA GLN A 511 -75.88 58.47 90.22
C GLN A 511 -74.39 58.50 89.82
N LYS A 512 -73.72 57.35 89.78
CA LYS A 512 -72.32 57.21 89.31
C LYS A 512 -72.23 56.89 87.82
N PHE A 513 -73.32 56.39 87.23
CA PHE A 513 -73.37 56.02 85.81
C PHE A 513 -73.08 57.22 84.90
N ILE A 514 -73.65 58.39 85.20
CA ILE A 514 -73.51 59.64 84.45
C ILE A 514 -72.04 60.10 84.35
N GLU A 515 -71.25 59.92 85.41
CA GLU A 515 -69.84 60.32 85.44
C GLU A 515 -68.96 59.35 84.62
N VAL A 516 -69.24 58.05 84.70
CA VAL A 516 -68.61 57.03 83.86
C VAL A 516 -68.97 57.21 82.38
N GLU A 517 -70.22 57.55 82.07
CA GLU A 517 -70.70 57.77 80.70
C GLU A 517 -69.95 58.95 80.03
N CYS A 518 -69.59 59.99 80.79
CA CYS A 518 -68.78 61.10 80.31
C CYS A 518 -67.33 60.67 79.98
N GLN A 519 -66.72 59.81 80.80
CA GLN A 519 -65.39 59.25 80.54
C GLN A 519 -65.41 58.26 79.36
N MET A 520 -66.43 57.40 79.29
CA MET A 520 -66.65 56.45 78.20
C MET A 520 -66.83 57.16 76.86
N LYS A 521 -67.55 58.30 76.81
CA LYS A 521 -67.67 59.12 75.60
C LYS A 521 -66.32 59.71 75.15
N LYS A 522 -65.41 60.07 76.06
CA LYS A 522 -64.04 60.50 75.68
C LYS A 522 -63.21 59.35 75.10
N LEU A 523 -63.17 58.21 75.79
CA LEU A 523 -62.46 57.02 75.32
C LEU A 523 -63.01 56.53 73.96
N TYR A 524 -64.32 56.69 73.71
CA TYR A 524 -64.91 56.33 72.41
C TYR A 524 -64.44 57.24 71.26
N HIS A 525 -64.20 58.53 71.52
CA HIS A 525 -63.61 59.43 70.51
C HIS A 525 -62.13 59.10 70.28
N GLU A 526 -61.37 58.85 71.35
CA GLU A 526 -59.95 58.48 71.27
C GLU A 526 -59.76 57.14 70.53
N ILE A 527 -60.60 56.14 70.81
CA ILE A 527 -60.64 54.87 70.05
C ILE A 527 -61.01 55.12 68.58
N LYS A 528 -61.97 56.01 68.28
CA LYS A 528 -62.35 56.34 66.90
C LYS A 528 -61.21 57.00 66.13
N GLU A 529 -60.52 57.97 66.72
CA GLU A 529 -59.33 58.62 66.11
C GLU A 529 -58.17 57.63 65.91
N LEU A 530 -57.98 56.69 66.85
CA LEU A 530 -57.03 55.58 66.71
C LEU A 530 -57.43 54.58 65.62
N THR A 531 -58.72 54.31 65.42
CA THR A 531 -59.21 53.47 64.31
C THR A 531 -59.04 54.17 62.97
N GLU A 532 -59.44 55.44 62.84
CA GLU A 532 -59.30 56.22 61.61
C GLU A 532 -57.82 56.46 61.24
N SER A 533 -56.92 56.61 62.22
CA SER A 533 -55.48 56.68 61.96
C SER A 533 -54.89 55.32 61.56
N ARG A 534 -55.30 54.21 62.21
CA ARG A 534 -54.94 52.85 61.80
C ARG A 534 -55.37 52.58 60.35
N GLU A 535 -56.58 52.96 59.96
CA GLU A 535 -57.09 52.75 58.60
C GLU A 535 -56.34 53.58 57.56
N ARG A 536 -56.02 54.85 57.85
CA ARG A 536 -55.17 55.68 56.98
C ARG A 536 -53.76 55.08 56.80
N VAL A 537 -53.17 54.51 57.85
CA VAL A 537 -51.88 53.79 57.76
C VAL A 537 -52.01 52.50 56.95
N LEU A 538 -53.09 51.73 57.14
CA LEU A 538 -53.34 50.48 56.43
C LEU A 538 -53.59 50.73 54.93
N GLU A 539 -54.31 51.79 54.56
CA GLU A 539 -54.49 52.19 53.16
C GLU A 539 -53.19 52.68 52.52
N SER A 540 -52.37 53.42 53.27
CA SER A 540 -51.01 53.80 52.85
C SER A 540 -50.12 52.57 52.62
N LEU A 541 -50.25 51.54 53.48
CA LEU A 541 -49.53 50.28 53.36
C LEU A 541 -49.99 49.47 52.13
N LYS A 542 -51.31 49.38 51.86
CA LYS A 542 -51.85 48.78 50.63
C LYS A 542 -51.27 49.45 49.39
N LYS A 543 -51.31 50.79 49.32
CA LYS A 543 -50.79 51.55 48.18
C LYS A 543 -49.30 51.30 47.98
N LEU A 544 -48.52 51.33 49.06
CA LEU A 544 -47.09 51.00 49.00
C LEU A 544 -46.85 49.56 48.52
N ASN A 545 -47.70 48.61 48.92
CA ASN A 545 -47.59 47.22 48.47
C ASN A 545 -47.89 47.07 46.98
N VAL A 546 -48.94 47.74 46.46
CA VAL A 546 -49.24 47.79 45.01
C VAL A 546 -48.08 48.44 44.24
N GLU A 547 -47.59 49.59 44.69
CA GLU A 547 -46.42 50.26 44.10
C GLU A 547 -45.12 49.43 44.16
N ASN A 548 -45.05 48.41 45.02
CA ASN A 548 -43.92 47.49 45.14
C ASN A 548 -44.12 46.24 44.26
N GLU A 549 -45.35 45.75 44.16
CA GLU A 549 -45.78 44.69 43.23
C GLU A 549 -45.56 45.12 41.77
N GLU A 550 -45.94 46.35 41.42
CA GLU A 550 -45.71 46.95 40.09
C GLU A 550 -44.21 47.06 39.77
N LYS A 551 -43.40 47.54 40.72
CA LYS A 551 -41.93 47.62 40.55
C LYS A 551 -41.28 46.25 40.43
N LEU A 552 -41.79 45.25 41.17
CA LEU A 552 -41.32 43.86 41.08
C LEU A 552 -41.68 43.23 39.74
N GLN A 553 -42.88 43.50 39.21
CA GLN A 553 -43.28 43.08 37.86
C GLN A 553 -42.43 43.75 36.77
N LEU A 554 -42.15 45.05 36.90
CA LEU A 554 -41.29 45.80 35.97
C LEU A 554 -39.85 45.24 35.96
N LEU A 555 -39.24 45.06 37.13
CA LEU A 555 -37.92 44.43 37.28
C LEU A 555 -37.89 43.01 36.70
N LYS A 556 -38.97 42.23 36.90
CA LYS A 556 -39.07 40.87 36.35
C LYS A 556 -39.15 40.88 34.82
N ALA A 557 -39.88 41.82 34.22
CA ALA A 557 -39.93 41.99 32.77
C ALA A 557 -38.59 42.49 32.19
N GLU A 558 -37.91 43.41 32.88
CA GLU A 558 -36.59 43.92 32.51
C GLU A 558 -35.53 42.80 32.55
N CYS A 559 -35.48 42.00 33.62
CA CYS A 559 -34.63 40.81 33.70
C CYS A 559 -34.95 39.79 32.60
N GLN A 560 -36.23 39.48 32.35
CA GLN A 560 -36.62 38.54 31.28
C GLN A 560 -36.23 39.04 29.88
N THR A 561 -36.29 40.35 29.64
CA THR A 561 -35.84 40.96 28.37
C THR A 561 -34.32 40.84 28.23
N MET A 562 -33.57 41.18 29.29
CA MET A 562 -32.12 41.05 29.34
C MET A 562 -31.65 39.61 29.16
N GLU A 563 -32.33 38.63 29.77
CA GLU A 563 -32.07 37.20 29.59
C GLU A 563 -32.32 36.75 28.15
N GLN A 564 -33.42 37.18 27.52
CA GLN A 564 -33.71 36.86 26.11
C GLN A 564 -32.69 37.49 25.15
N ASP A 565 -32.30 38.74 25.36
CA ASP A 565 -31.34 39.42 24.48
C ASP A 565 -29.93 38.87 24.66
N HIS A 566 -29.53 38.49 25.87
CA HIS A 566 -28.29 37.74 26.08
C HIS A 566 -28.34 36.33 25.44
N LEU A 567 -29.50 35.66 25.44
CA LEU A 567 -29.65 34.39 24.73
C LEU A 567 -29.46 34.56 23.22
N LYS A 568 -30.11 35.56 22.61
CA LYS A 568 -29.96 35.90 21.19
C LYS A 568 -28.52 36.28 20.85
N GLU A 569 -27.85 37.04 21.71
CA GLU A 569 -26.43 37.37 21.57
C GLU A 569 -25.57 36.10 21.61
N LEU A 570 -25.84 35.17 22.53
CA LEU A 570 -25.09 33.92 22.67
C LEU A 570 -25.30 33.00 21.45
N GLU A 571 -26.55 32.88 20.97
CA GLU A 571 -26.90 32.14 19.76
C GLU A 571 -26.26 32.75 18.51
N SER A 572 -26.29 34.07 18.37
CA SER A 572 -25.62 34.80 17.27
C SER A 572 -24.12 34.57 17.29
N ASN A 573 -23.49 34.69 18.47
CA ASN A 573 -22.05 34.43 18.66
C ASN A 573 -21.68 32.95 18.53
N LEU A 574 -22.63 32.02 18.64
CA LEU A 574 -22.43 30.59 18.33
C LEU A 574 -22.53 30.36 16.82
N HIS A 575 -23.54 30.92 16.18
CA HIS A 575 -23.77 30.82 14.73
C HIS A 575 -22.60 31.41 13.93
N VAL A 576 -22.13 32.60 14.30
CA VAL A 576 -20.95 33.25 13.69
C VAL A 576 -19.69 32.39 13.85
N ARG A 577 -19.47 31.75 15.02
CA ARG A 577 -18.34 30.82 15.20
C ARG A 577 -18.46 29.58 14.34
N HIS A 578 -19.62 28.91 14.34
CA HIS A 578 -19.83 27.74 13.50
C HIS A 578 -19.65 28.08 12.01
N MET A 579 -20.11 29.26 11.56
CA MET A 579 -19.90 29.74 10.19
C MET A 579 -18.42 29.97 9.89
N GLN A 580 -17.68 30.64 10.78
CA GLN A 580 -16.22 30.85 10.64
C GLN A 580 -15.43 29.53 10.66
N GLU A 581 -15.78 28.59 11.53
CA GLU A 581 -15.18 27.25 11.58
C GLU A 581 -15.46 26.47 10.29
N PHE A 582 -16.66 26.62 9.71
CA PHE A 582 -17.02 25.98 8.43
C PHE A 582 -16.31 26.61 7.23
N GLU A 583 -16.19 27.95 7.19
CA GLU A 583 -15.39 28.67 6.20
C GLU A 583 -13.90 28.32 6.29
N GLU A 584 -13.34 28.23 7.50
CA GLU A 584 -11.95 27.82 7.70
C GLU A 584 -11.72 26.35 7.31
N LEU A 585 -12.70 25.47 7.57
CA LEU A 585 -12.66 24.07 7.13
C LEU A 585 -12.72 23.96 5.59
N ILE A 586 -13.59 24.73 4.93
CA ILE A 586 -13.67 24.82 3.46
C ILE A 586 -12.37 25.38 2.88
N ALA A 587 -11.80 26.43 3.48
CA ALA A 587 -10.52 26.99 3.07
C ALA A 587 -9.39 25.94 3.17
N LYS A 588 -9.27 25.26 4.32
CA LYS A 588 -8.32 24.15 4.53
C LYS A 588 -8.52 23.01 3.52
N HIS A 589 -9.76 22.64 3.22
CA HIS A 589 -10.08 21.61 2.24
C HIS A 589 -9.65 22.01 0.82
N ASN A 590 -9.98 23.23 0.39
CA ASN A 590 -9.58 23.76 -0.92
C ASN A 590 -8.05 23.88 -1.05
N ASP A 591 -7.36 24.30 0.03
CA ASP A 591 -5.91 24.40 0.07
C ASP A 591 -5.22 23.01 0.02
N CYS A 592 -5.85 21.98 0.59
CA CYS A 592 -5.45 20.58 0.41
C CYS A 592 -5.70 20.06 -1.02
N LEU A 593 -6.84 20.40 -1.64
CA LEU A 593 -7.13 20.03 -3.04
C LEU A 593 -6.14 20.69 -4.02
N GLU A 594 -5.79 21.96 -3.83
CA GLU A 594 -4.79 22.65 -4.65
C GLU A 594 -3.37 22.09 -4.45
N LYS A 595 -3.01 21.65 -3.23
CA LYS A 595 -1.75 20.93 -3.00
C LYS A 595 -1.72 19.58 -3.71
N LEU A 596 -2.77 18.77 -3.56
CA LEU A 596 -2.90 17.47 -4.24
C LEU A 596 -2.87 17.61 -5.76
N LYS A 597 -3.56 18.61 -6.31
CA LYS A 597 -3.57 18.95 -7.74
C LYS A 597 -2.17 19.37 -8.24
N LYS A 598 -1.42 20.16 -7.47
CA LYS A 598 -0.03 20.53 -7.80
C LYS A 598 0.92 19.34 -7.71
N GLU A 599 0.72 18.43 -6.77
CA GLU A 599 1.51 17.21 -6.65
C GLU A 599 1.22 16.23 -7.80
N HIS A 600 -0.05 16.02 -8.17
CA HIS A 600 -0.42 15.26 -9.36
C HIS A 600 0.11 15.89 -10.66
N GLN A 601 0.07 17.22 -10.79
CA GLN A 601 0.65 17.95 -11.93
C GLN A 601 2.17 17.72 -12.01
N HIS A 602 2.89 17.86 -10.89
CA HIS A 602 4.34 17.63 -10.85
C HIS A 602 4.71 16.16 -11.12
N GLN A 603 3.92 15.20 -10.63
CA GLN A 603 4.10 13.79 -10.97
C GLN A 603 3.87 13.54 -12.47
N LEU A 604 2.87 14.17 -13.09
CA LEU A 604 2.60 14.07 -14.52
C LEU A 604 3.74 14.68 -15.36
N GLU A 605 4.22 15.87 -14.99
CA GLU A 605 5.38 16.53 -15.62
C GLU A 605 6.63 15.65 -15.55
N LYS A 606 6.94 15.10 -14.37
CA LYS A 606 8.07 14.18 -14.17
C LYS A 606 7.94 12.87 -14.97
N MET A 607 6.72 12.34 -15.13
CA MET A 607 6.44 11.20 -16.01
C MET A 607 6.60 11.56 -17.50
N GLN A 608 6.27 12.79 -17.89
CA GLN A 608 6.51 13.30 -19.26
C GLN A 608 8.01 13.53 -19.53
N GLU A 609 8.76 14.11 -18.59
CA GLU A 609 10.21 14.29 -18.68
C GLU A 609 10.95 12.95 -18.81
N THR A 610 10.62 11.98 -17.97
CA THR A 610 11.24 10.64 -18.02
C THR A 610 10.85 9.86 -19.29
N HIS A 611 9.63 10.01 -19.78
CA HIS A 611 9.24 9.48 -21.08
C HIS A 611 9.97 10.18 -22.24
N ALA A 612 10.12 11.50 -22.21
CA ALA A 612 10.84 12.27 -23.22
C ALA A 612 12.34 11.90 -23.26
N ALA A 613 12.98 11.73 -22.10
CA ALA A 613 14.35 11.24 -22.02
C ALA A 613 14.49 9.83 -22.61
N GLY A 614 13.56 8.91 -22.29
CA GLY A 614 13.53 7.56 -22.86
C GLY A 614 13.29 7.53 -24.38
N VAL A 615 12.49 8.46 -24.92
CA VAL A 615 12.33 8.64 -26.37
C VAL A 615 13.63 9.17 -27.00
N PHE A 616 14.27 10.19 -26.40
CA PHE A 616 15.51 10.76 -26.89
C PHE A 616 16.66 9.74 -26.92
N GLU A 617 16.81 8.90 -25.89
CA GLU A 617 17.76 7.77 -25.89
C GLU A 617 17.49 6.78 -27.03
N LYS A 618 16.21 6.55 -27.38
CA LYS A 618 15.83 5.66 -28.49
C LYS A 618 16.08 6.30 -29.85
N GLU A 619 15.84 7.59 -30.02
CA GLU A 619 16.21 8.33 -31.23
C GLU A 619 17.73 8.36 -31.43
N GLN A 620 18.51 8.56 -30.36
CA GLN A 620 19.97 8.47 -30.41
C GLN A 620 20.45 7.06 -30.80
N GLN A 621 19.86 6.00 -30.26
CA GLN A 621 20.16 4.61 -30.65
C GLN A 621 19.82 4.35 -32.13
N ILE A 622 18.71 4.89 -32.64
CA ILE A 622 18.32 4.78 -34.06
C ILE A 622 19.32 5.49 -34.97
N GLU A 623 19.78 6.70 -34.61
CA GLU A 623 20.77 7.42 -35.42
C GLU A 623 22.15 6.73 -35.39
N GLU A 624 22.56 6.15 -34.25
CA GLU A 624 23.74 5.27 -34.19
C GLU A 624 23.64 4.06 -35.12
N PHE A 625 22.48 3.38 -35.16
CA PHE A 625 22.28 2.27 -36.09
C PHE A 625 22.29 2.74 -37.56
N LYS A 626 21.75 3.92 -37.85
CA LYS A 626 21.76 4.54 -39.18
C LYS A 626 23.17 4.91 -39.65
N ILE A 627 24.05 5.36 -38.73
CA ILE A 627 25.49 5.53 -39.00
C ILE A 627 26.14 4.17 -39.31
N LYS A 628 25.96 3.16 -38.45
CA LYS A 628 26.52 1.80 -38.63
C LYS A 628 26.07 1.14 -39.94
N VAL A 629 24.81 1.32 -40.34
CA VAL A 629 24.29 0.85 -41.65
C VAL A 629 24.96 1.59 -42.82
N SER A 630 25.24 2.88 -42.68
CA SER A 630 25.95 3.67 -43.69
C SER A 630 27.42 3.21 -43.82
N GLU A 631 28.08 2.94 -42.70
CA GLU A 631 29.44 2.38 -42.67
C GLU A 631 29.50 1.00 -43.33
N LEU A 632 28.58 0.10 -43.01
CA LEU A 632 28.47 -1.22 -43.63
C LEU A 632 28.20 -1.12 -45.14
N SER A 633 27.40 -0.15 -45.60
CA SER A 633 27.20 0.10 -47.03
C SER A 633 28.48 0.60 -47.72
N ASN A 634 29.29 1.42 -47.05
CA ASN A 634 30.59 1.85 -47.56
C ASN A 634 31.60 0.70 -47.64
N TRP A 635 31.63 -0.18 -46.64
CA TRP A 635 32.45 -1.40 -46.65
C TRP A 635 32.03 -2.36 -47.77
N ARG A 636 30.72 -2.54 -48.00
CA ARG A 636 30.22 -3.37 -49.11
C ARG A 636 30.64 -2.80 -50.47
N CYS A 637 30.46 -1.50 -50.69
CA CYS A 637 30.90 -0.81 -51.91
C CYS A 637 32.42 -0.93 -52.13
N LYS A 638 33.22 -0.83 -51.06
CA LYS A 638 34.67 -1.05 -51.16
C LYS A 638 35.00 -2.49 -51.56
N LEU A 639 34.36 -3.49 -50.96
CA LEU A 639 34.56 -4.90 -51.30
C LEU A 639 34.11 -5.21 -52.74
N GLU A 640 33.01 -4.62 -53.22
CA GLU A 640 32.56 -4.70 -54.61
C GLU A 640 33.63 -4.15 -55.59
N VAL A 641 34.31 -3.05 -55.25
CA VAL A 641 35.42 -2.48 -56.05
C VAL A 641 36.69 -3.32 -55.95
N ASP A 642 37.08 -3.76 -54.75
CA ASP A 642 38.27 -4.60 -54.55
C ASP A 642 38.13 -5.96 -55.26
N LEU A 643 36.91 -6.53 -55.32
CA LEU A 643 36.59 -7.72 -56.12
C LEU A 643 36.70 -7.45 -57.63
N ALA A 644 36.08 -6.38 -58.14
CA ALA A 644 36.14 -6.03 -59.56
C ALA A 644 37.58 -5.77 -60.05
N LEU A 645 38.44 -5.20 -59.19
CA LEU A 645 39.88 -5.05 -59.47
C LEU A 645 40.60 -6.41 -59.51
N LYS A 646 40.25 -7.36 -58.63
CA LYS A 646 40.84 -8.71 -58.64
C LYS A 646 40.36 -9.57 -59.80
N GLU A 647 39.13 -9.39 -60.26
CA GLU A 647 38.64 -9.99 -61.51
C GLU A 647 39.40 -9.43 -62.72
N ALA A 648 39.62 -8.11 -62.78
CA ALA A 648 40.42 -7.48 -63.84
C ALA A 648 41.90 -7.93 -63.83
N GLU A 649 42.54 -8.04 -62.67
CA GLU A 649 43.88 -8.63 -62.53
C GLU A 649 43.93 -10.09 -62.98
N ALA A 650 42.88 -10.88 -62.68
CA ALA A 650 42.81 -12.28 -63.08
C ALA A 650 42.61 -12.45 -64.60
N ASP A 651 41.78 -11.62 -65.23
CA ASP A 651 41.65 -11.60 -66.69
C ASP A 651 42.92 -11.07 -67.39
N GLU A 652 43.63 -10.09 -66.81
CA GLU A 652 44.93 -9.67 -67.35
C GLU A 652 45.98 -10.80 -67.24
N MET A 653 46.08 -11.49 -66.09
CA MET A 653 46.92 -12.69 -65.96
C MET A 653 46.53 -13.79 -66.95
N LYS A 654 45.24 -14.01 -67.17
CA LYS A 654 44.73 -15.00 -68.14
C LYS A 654 45.10 -14.63 -69.57
N VAL A 655 44.97 -13.36 -69.97
CA VAL A 655 45.45 -12.86 -71.27
C VAL A 655 46.97 -13.03 -71.40
N LEU A 656 47.73 -12.80 -70.33
CA LEU A 656 49.18 -13.00 -70.31
C LEU A 656 49.56 -14.49 -70.44
N ILE A 657 48.81 -15.38 -69.79
CA ILE A 657 48.96 -16.84 -69.89
C ILE A 657 48.58 -17.33 -71.29
N GLU A 658 47.49 -16.84 -71.87
CA GLU A 658 47.06 -17.18 -73.24
C GLU A 658 48.08 -16.67 -74.29
N ALA A 659 48.62 -15.46 -74.12
CA ALA A 659 49.68 -14.92 -74.97
C ALA A 659 50.99 -15.72 -74.85
N ASN A 660 51.42 -16.06 -73.63
CA ASN A 660 52.63 -16.86 -73.40
C ASN A 660 52.44 -18.30 -73.90
N LYS A 661 51.25 -18.88 -73.73
CA LYS A 661 50.86 -20.18 -74.32
C LYS A 661 50.87 -20.13 -75.84
N ALA A 662 50.38 -19.05 -76.47
CA ALA A 662 50.47 -18.85 -77.91
C ALA A 662 51.91 -18.67 -78.38
N GLN A 663 52.78 -17.99 -77.61
CA GLN A 663 54.21 -17.84 -77.89
C GLN A 663 54.95 -19.18 -77.75
N GLN A 664 54.71 -19.95 -76.69
CA GLN A 664 55.22 -21.32 -76.56
C GLN A 664 54.71 -22.22 -77.68
N GLN A 665 53.43 -22.14 -78.03
CA GLN A 665 52.85 -22.89 -79.14
C GLN A 665 53.46 -22.47 -80.49
N SER A 666 53.84 -21.21 -80.68
CA SER A 666 54.56 -20.73 -81.87
C SER A 666 56.02 -21.21 -81.91
N ASN A 667 56.73 -21.20 -80.77
CA ASN A 667 58.09 -21.72 -80.66
C ASN A 667 58.14 -23.23 -80.86
N LEU A 668 57.20 -23.97 -80.24
CA LEU A 668 57.01 -25.40 -80.49
C LEU A 668 56.59 -25.65 -81.95
N ARG A 669 55.72 -24.81 -82.54
CA ARG A 669 55.30 -24.97 -83.93
C ARG A 669 56.43 -24.70 -84.92
N THR A 670 57.33 -23.77 -84.66
CA THR A 670 58.52 -23.58 -85.53
C THR A 670 59.56 -24.70 -85.39
N LEU A 671 59.71 -25.28 -84.19
CA LEU A 671 60.51 -26.49 -83.99
C LEU A 671 59.87 -27.71 -84.68
N VAL A 672 58.56 -27.88 -84.51
CA VAL A 672 57.76 -28.94 -85.12
C VAL A 672 57.59 -28.73 -86.62
N ASP A 673 57.61 -27.51 -87.16
CA ASP A 673 57.61 -27.27 -88.61
C ASP A 673 58.99 -27.63 -89.22
N GLN A 674 60.10 -27.51 -88.47
CA GLN A 674 61.41 -28.01 -88.90
C GLN A 674 61.48 -29.55 -88.88
N GLU A 675 61.07 -30.19 -87.78
CA GLU A 675 60.98 -31.67 -87.74
C GLU A 675 59.91 -32.21 -88.70
N THR A 676 58.77 -31.55 -88.82
CA THR A 676 57.75 -31.96 -89.78
C THR A 676 58.11 -31.62 -91.21
N ASP A 677 58.99 -30.68 -91.58
CA ASP A 677 59.47 -30.59 -92.97
C ASP A 677 60.48 -31.69 -93.35
N MET A 678 61.09 -32.34 -92.36
CA MET A 678 61.79 -33.62 -92.56
C MET A 678 60.76 -34.75 -92.70
N LEU A 679 59.87 -34.91 -91.72
CA LEU A 679 58.84 -35.97 -91.70
C LEU A 679 57.77 -35.80 -92.78
N ARG A 680 57.55 -34.61 -93.36
CA ARG A 680 56.55 -34.34 -94.43
C ARG A 680 56.97 -35.02 -95.72
N LYS A 681 58.26 -34.97 -96.07
CA LYS A 681 58.84 -35.72 -97.21
C LYS A 681 58.76 -37.24 -97.04
N GLU A 682 58.71 -37.72 -95.79
CA GLU A 682 58.49 -39.12 -95.43
C GLU A 682 56.99 -39.48 -95.47
N THR A 683 56.17 -38.62 -94.89
CA THR A 683 54.74 -38.83 -94.61
C THR A 683 53.87 -38.50 -95.81
N ASP A 684 54.31 -37.71 -96.79
CA ASP A 684 53.59 -37.52 -98.07
C ASP A 684 53.52 -38.82 -98.88
N LYS A 685 54.51 -39.71 -98.72
CA LYS A 685 54.48 -41.08 -99.28
C LYS A 685 53.44 -41.97 -98.57
N LEU A 686 53.19 -41.74 -97.28
CA LEU A 686 52.22 -42.49 -96.47
C LEU A 686 50.81 -41.87 -96.54
N ARG A 687 50.69 -40.55 -96.65
CA ARG A 687 49.43 -39.81 -96.81
C ARG A 687 48.70 -40.25 -98.07
N HIS A 688 49.39 -40.49 -99.17
CA HIS A 688 48.75 -40.99 -100.40
C HIS A 688 48.05 -42.36 -100.19
N ILE A 689 48.50 -43.16 -99.21
CA ILE A 689 47.90 -44.45 -98.85
C ILE A 689 46.78 -44.26 -97.80
N ILE A 690 46.97 -43.37 -96.82
CA ILE A 690 46.00 -43.12 -95.73
C ILE A 690 44.80 -42.27 -96.19
N GLN A 691 44.96 -41.40 -97.20
CA GLN A 691 43.91 -40.50 -97.70
C GLN A 691 42.63 -41.27 -98.06
N VAL A 692 42.76 -42.43 -98.72
CA VAL A 692 41.65 -43.29 -99.14
C VAL A 692 40.88 -43.91 -97.97
N SER A 693 41.51 -44.02 -96.79
CA SER A 693 40.92 -44.62 -95.58
C SER A 693 40.29 -43.60 -94.63
N ASN A 694 40.49 -42.29 -94.84
CA ASN A 694 40.15 -41.27 -93.86
C ASN A 694 38.83 -40.52 -94.17
N ASP A 695 38.37 -40.59 -95.41
CA ASP A 695 37.13 -39.95 -95.86
C ASP A 695 35.88 -40.62 -95.23
N GLU A 696 35.95 -41.90 -94.85
CA GLU A 696 34.86 -42.61 -94.15
C GLU A 696 34.70 -42.15 -92.68
N TYR A 697 35.79 -41.73 -92.02
CA TYR A 697 35.76 -41.30 -90.61
C TYR A 697 35.26 -39.85 -90.41
N GLN A 698 35.27 -39.02 -91.45
CA GLN A 698 34.80 -37.62 -91.36
C GLN A 698 33.28 -37.52 -91.16
N VAL A 699 32.51 -38.50 -91.65
CA VAL A 699 31.03 -38.48 -91.58
C VAL A 699 30.56 -38.55 -90.12
N GLY A 700 31.03 -39.53 -89.35
CA GLY A 700 30.61 -39.71 -87.94
C GLY A 700 31.02 -38.57 -87.00
N LEU A 701 32.06 -37.79 -87.35
CA LEU A 701 32.47 -36.59 -86.60
C LEU A 701 31.58 -35.37 -86.88
N ALA A 702 30.80 -35.36 -87.96
CA ALA A 702 29.81 -34.32 -88.23
C ALA A 702 28.53 -34.56 -87.41
N ASP A 703 28.05 -35.81 -87.37
CA ASP A 703 26.83 -36.19 -86.64
C ASP A 703 26.97 -35.89 -85.13
N LEU A 704 28.10 -36.26 -84.53
CA LEU A 704 28.35 -36.03 -83.10
C LEU A 704 28.33 -34.55 -82.71
N ARG A 705 28.88 -33.66 -83.56
CA ARG A 705 28.83 -32.20 -83.33
C ARG A 705 27.41 -31.65 -83.43
N THR A 706 26.60 -32.23 -84.31
CA THR A 706 25.20 -31.84 -84.50
C THR A 706 24.37 -32.19 -83.26
N ILE A 707 24.56 -33.39 -82.71
CA ILE A 707 23.91 -33.83 -81.45
C ILE A 707 24.30 -32.94 -80.27
N ILE A 708 25.60 -32.70 -80.05
CA ILE A 708 26.10 -31.85 -78.95
C ILE A 708 25.55 -30.41 -79.04
N THR A 709 25.36 -29.89 -80.26
CA THR A 709 24.77 -28.55 -80.45
C THR A 709 23.29 -28.54 -80.05
N ILE A 710 22.52 -29.55 -80.46
CA ILE A 710 21.10 -29.71 -80.12
C ILE A 710 20.91 -29.88 -78.61
N GLU A 711 21.72 -30.70 -77.93
CA GLU A 711 21.65 -30.87 -76.47
C GLU A 711 21.98 -29.56 -75.72
N LYS A 712 22.99 -28.83 -76.19
CA LYS A 712 23.35 -27.51 -75.64
C LYS A 712 22.23 -26.49 -75.82
N ASP A 713 21.58 -26.45 -76.98
CA ASP A 713 20.44 -25.54 -77.22
C ASP A 713 19.20 -25.95 -76.41
N HIS A 714 18.90 -27.24 -76.29
CA HIS A 714 17.81 -27.76 -75.48
C HIS A 714 17.96 -27.42 -73.99
N CYS A 715 19.16 -27.60 -73.42
CA CYS A 715 19.47 -27.25 -72.04
C CYS A 715 19.37 -25.73 -71.77
N VAL A 716 19.72 -24.91 -72.76
CA VAL A 716 19.53 -23.45 -72.67
C VAL A 716 18.04 -23.08 -72.72
N SER A 717 17.24 -23.72 -73.58
CA SER A 717 15.78 -23.55 -73.59
C SER A 717 15.14 -23.93 -72.25
N GLU A 718 15.44 -25.11 -71.68
CA GLU A 718 14.88 -25.52 -70.38
C GLU A 718 15.29 -24.58 -69.22
N LEU A 719 16.47 -23.95 -69.31
CA LEU A 719 16.91 -22.95 -68.32
C LEU A 719 16.14 -21.63 -68.46
N ILE A 720 15.88 -21.18 -69.70
CA ILE A 720 15.08 -19.99 -69.99
C ILE A 720 13.62 -20.23 -69.58
N ASP A 721 13.02 -21.35 -69.98
CA ASP A 721 11.63 -21.70 -69.69
C ASP A 721 11.37 -21.79 -68.17
N ARG A 722 12.33 -22.31 -67.39
CA ARG A 722 12.27 -22.31 -65.92
C ARG A 722 12.36 -20.91 -65.33
N HIS A 723 13.31 -20.07 -65.77
CA HIS A 723 13.41 -18.70 -65.29
C HIS A 723 12.23 -17.82 -65.70
N GLU A 724 11.63 -18.03 -66.87
CA GLU A 724 10.38 -17.35 -67.26
C GLU A 724 9.19 -17.86 -66.43
N GLY A 725 9.14 -19.16 -66.11
CA GLY A 725 8.17 -19.72 -65.16
C GLY A 725 8.30 -19.11 -63.75
N GLU A 726 9.52 -19.03 -63.21
CA GLU A 726 9.83 -18.39 -61.92
C GLU A 726 9.49 -16.90 -61.92
N ALA A 727 9.86 -16.16 -62.97
CA ALA A 727 9.58 -14.74 -63.10
C ALA A 727 8.06 -14.45 -63.21
N ASN A 728 7.31 -15.30 -63.90
CA ASN A 728 5.85 -15.19 -63.98
C ASN A 728 5.19 -15.58 -62.65
N LEU A 729 5.69 -16.59 -61.92
CA LEU A 729 5.19 -16.93 -60.59
C LEU A 729 5.43 -15.78 -59.58
N LEU A 730 6.64 -15.19 -59.59
CA LEU A 730 6.97 -14.02 -58.78
C LEU A 730 6.11 -12.80 -59.13
N ARG A 731 5.78 -12.60 -60.41
CA ARG A 731 4.85 -11.55 -60.87
C ARG A 731 3.44 -11.78 -60.34
N ILE A 732 2.94 -13.02 -60.37
CA ILE A 732 1.63 -13.38 -59.79
C ILE A 732 1.60 -13.19 -58.27
N GLU A 733 2.68 -13.54 -57.56
CA GLU A 733 2.81 -13.29 -56.11
C GLU A 733 2.87 -11.79 -55.78
N LEU A 734 3.52 -10.98 -56.64
CA LEU A 734 3.56 -9.53 -56.54
C LEU A 734 2.18 -8.89 -56.79
N ASP A 735 1.46 -9.30 -57.84
CA ASP A 735 0.11 -8.79 -58.13
C ASP A 735 -0.89 -9.16 -57.01
N LYS A 736 -0.75 -10.37 -56.46
CA LYS A 736 -1.53 -10.88 -55.32
C LYS A 736 -1.24 -10.12 -54.03
N THR A 737 0.03 -9.83 -53.71
CA THR A 737 0.40 -9.01 -52.55
C THR A 737 -0.03 -7.55 -52.72
N THR A 738 0.06 -6.99 -53.93
CA THR A 738 -0.45 -5.65 -54.27
C THR A 738 -1.98 -5.59 -54.10
N SER A 739 -2.73 -6.61 -54.55
CA SER A 739 -4.18 -6.71 -54.33
C SER A 739 -4.56 -6.80 -52.85
N LEU A 740 -3.77 -7.51 -52.04
CA LEU A 740 -3.97 -7.59 -50.59
C LEU A 740 -3.65 -6.26 -49.89
N HIS A 741 -2.61 -5.54 -50.32
CA HIS A 741 -2.28 -4.21 -49.81
C HIS A 741 -3.39 -3.19 -50.12
N GLN A 742 -3.90 -3.18 -51.36
CA GLN A 742 -5.03 -2.34 -51.77
C GLN A 742 -6.26 -2.56 -50.87
N LYS A 743 -6.61 -3.83 -50.60
CA LYS A 743 -7.74 -4.20 -49.71
C LYS A 743 -7.51 -3.80 -48.25
N ALA A 744 -6.27 -3.88 -47.76
CA ALA A 744 -5.93 -3.42 -46.42
C ALA A 744 -6.11 -1.91 -46.28
N LEU A 745 -5.66 -1.14 -47.28
CA LEU A 745 -5.76 0.32 -47.31
C LEU A 745 -7.21 0.82 -47.51
N GLU A 746 -8.06 0.05 -48.17
CA GLU A 746 -9.51 0.28 -48.22
C GLU A 746 -10.20 -0.06 -46.88
N ALA A 747 -9.79 -1.12 -46.19
CA ALA A 747 -10.29 -1.44 -44.84
C ALA A 747 -9.88 -0.36 -43.82
N GLU A 748 -8.65 0.14 -43.90
CA GLU A 748 -8.13 1.24 -43.07
C GLU A 748 -8.94 2.53 -43.25
N LYS A 749 -9.20 2.95 -44.50
CA LYS A 749 -10.07 4.11 -44.80
C LYS A 749 -11.49 3.94 -44.27
N ASN A 750 -12.04 2.73 -44.32
CA ASN A 750 -13.37 2.44 -43.76
C ASN A 750 -13.38 2.51 -42.23
N LEU A 751 -12.33 2.05 -41.55
CA LEU A 751 -12.16 2.21 -40.10
C LEU A 751 -11.94 3.67 -39.71
N GLU A 752 -11.14 4.43 -40.46
CA GLU A 752 -10.93 5.86 -40.25
C GLU A 752 -12.25 6.65 -40.36
N LYS A 753 -13.11 6.28 -41.33
CA LYS A 753 -14.47 6.84 -41.46
C LYS A 753 -15.35 6.49 -40.26
N GLN A 754 -15.33 5.24 -39.79
CA GLN A 754 -16.09 4.83 -38.59
C GLN A 754 -15.61 5.55 -37.33
N ILE A 755 -14.29 5.76 -37.17
CA ILE A 755 -13.72 6.53 -36.06
C ILE A 755 -14.23 7.98 -36.11
N LYS A 756 -14.22 8.63 -37.28
CA LYS A 756 -14.75 9.99 -37.44
C LYS A 756 -16.26 10.07 -37.16
N GLU A 757 -17.05 9.08 -37.60
CA GLU A 757 -18.48 8.99 -37.28
C GLU A 757 -18.74 8.76 -35.77
N LEU A 758 -17.87 8.02 -35.08
CA LEU A 758 -17.95 7.83 -33.63
C LEU A 758 -17.51 9.07 -32.85
N GLN A 759 -16.47 9.78 -33.31
CA GLN A 759 -16.08 11.08 -32.74
C GLN A 759 -17.21 12.10 -32.84
N VAL A 760 -17.87 12.22 -34.00
CA VAL A 760 -19.03 13.13 -34.17
C VAL A 760 -20.20 12.75 -33.25
N LYS A 761 -20.45 11.45 -33.01
CA LYS A 761 -21.48 11.00 -32.06
C LYS A 761 -21.11 11.35 -30.61
N LEU A 762 -19.86 11.12 -30.21
CA LEU A 762 -19.37 11.47 -28.88
C LEU A 762 -19.43 13.00 -28.65
N GLU A 763 -19.06 13.78 -29.66
CA GLU A 763 -19.17 15.25 -29.64
C GLU A 763 -20.64 15.69 -29.46
N LEU A 764 -21.59 15.05 -30.14
CA LEU A 764 -23.02 15.32 -29.99
C LEU A 764 -23.56 14.93 -28.61
N GLU A 765 -23.09 13.83 -28.01
CA GLU A 765 -23.45 13.43 -26.65
C GLU A 765 -22.86 14.38 -25.59
N ILE A 766 -21.59 14.78 -25.72
CA ILE A 766 -20.97 15.81 -24.86
C ILE A 766 -21.75 17.12 -24.93
N ASN A 767 -22.10 17.57 -26.15
CA ASN A 767 -22.93 18.76 -26.35
C ASN A 767 -24.39 18.59 -25.89
N ALA A 768 -24.89 17.36 -25.68
CA ALA A 768 -26.20 17.12 -25.07
C ALA A 768 -26.13 17.17 -23.53
N VAL A 769 -25.12 16.54 -22.94
CA VAL A 769 -24.86 16.57 -21.48
C VAL A 769 -24.55 17.99 -21.00
N GLN A 770 -23.79 18.76 -21.77
CA GLN A 770 -23.51 20.17 -21.46
C GLN A 770 -24.79 21.03 -21.48
N ARG A 771 -25.71 20.81 -22.43
CA ARG A 771 -27.03 21.49 -22.44
C ARG A 771 -27.90 21.08 -21.26
N GLN A 772 -27.96 19.79 -20.90
CA GLN A 772 -28.66 19.33 -19.70
C GLN A 772 -28.11 19.96 -18.40
N LYS A 773 -26.80 20.19 -18.34
CA LYS A 773 -26.14 20.90 -17.24
C LYS A 773 -26.49 22.40 -17.22
N GLU A 774 -26.59 23.04 -18.37
CA GLU A 774 -27.04 24.43 -18.50
C GLU A 774 -28.53 24.60 -18.13
N GLU A 775 -29.39 23.67 -18.56
CA GLU A 775 -30.80 23.59 -18.14
C GLU A 775 -30.92 23.40 -16.63
N LEU A 776 -30.12 22.53 -16.01
CA LEU A 776 -30.14 22.28 -14.57
C LEU A 776 -29.60 23.48 -13.77
N LEU A 777 -28.64 24.24 -14.32
CA LEU A 777 -28.21 25.52 -13.75
C LEU A 777 -29.31 26.58 -13.85
N ALA A 778 -29.99 26.70 -14.98
CA ALA A 778 -31.13 27.61 -15.14
C ALA A 778 -32.29 27.25 -14.18
N VAL A 779 -32.57 25.97 -13.96
CA VAL A 779 -33.55 25.51 -12.95
C VAL A 779 -33.11 25.88 -11.53
N ARG A 780 -31.81 25.81 -11.19
CA ARG A 780 -31.31 26.27 -9.88
C ARG A 780 -31.42 27.79 -9.72
N GLU A 781 -31.14 28.57 -10.75
CA GLU A 781 -31.38 30.01 -10.70
C GLU A 781 -32.88 30.34 -10.57
N GLN A 782 -33.75 29.58 -11.25
CA GLN A 782 -35.20 29.72 -11.14
C GLN A 782 -35.66 29.38 -9.71
N GLN A 783 -35.15 28.29 -9.12
CA GLN A 783 -35.41 27.91 -7.73
C GLN A 783 -34.97 29.02 -6.76
N LYS A 784 -33.74 29.53 -6.90
CA LYS A 784 -33.27 30.64 -6.06
C LYS A 784 -34.15 31.88 -6.20
N LYS A 785 -34.58 32.25 -7.41
CA LYS A 785 -35.51 33.38 -7.62
C LYS A 785 -36.86 33.16 -6.91
N TYR A 786 -37.33 31.91 -6.76
CA TYR A 786 -38.51 31.61 -5.94
C TYR A 786 -38.21 31.67 -4.44
N GLU A 787 -37.06 31.19 -3.97
CA GLU A 787 -36.60 31.31 -2.58
C GLU A 787 -36.46 32.79 -2.17
N ASP A 788 -35.75 33.60 -2.97
CA ASP A 788 -35.61 35.07 -2.84
C ASP A 788 -36.97 35.83 -2.90
N THR A 789 -38.05 35.18 -3.36
CA THR A 789 -39.41 35.74 -3.41
C THR A 789 -40.25 35.27 -2.22
N ILE A 790 -40.08 34.03 -1.78
CA ILE A 790 -40.71 33.49 -0.57
C ILE A 790 -40.20 34.23 0.66
N GLU A 791 -38.89 34.50 0.74
CA GLU A 791 -38.28 35.28 1.82
C GLU A 791 -38.90 36.68 1.93
N LYS A 792 -39.03 37.41 0.81
CA LYS A 792 -39.71 38.71 0.77
C LYS A 792 -41.19 38.65 1.14
N LEU A 793 -41.90 37.59 0.76
CA LEU A 793 -43.29 37.39 1.17
C LEU A 793 -43.42 37.04 2.66
N ILE A 794 -42.36 36.53 3.30
CA ILE A 794 -42.28 36.38 4.76
C ILE A 794 -41.99 37.74 5.41
N GLU A 795 -41.03 38.51 4.91
CA GLU A 795 -40.73 39.88 5.37
C GLU A 795 -41.97 40.79 5.29
N GLU A 796 -42.66 40.81 4.13
CA GLU A 796 -43.90 41.59 3.93
C GLU A 796 -45.01 41.14 4.90
N LYS A 797 -45.14 39.83 5.16
CA LYS A 797 -46.12 39.29 6.10
C LYS A 797 -45.79 39.66 7.55
N GLU A 798 -44.52 39.61 7.96
CA GLU A 798 -44.10 40.00 9.31
C GLU A 798 -44.26 41.51 9.52
N LEU A 799 -43.96 42.33 8.51
CA LEU A 799 -44.25 43.76 8.51
C LEU A 799 -45.76 44.03 8.63
N LEU A 800 -46.61 43.26 7.95
CA LEU A 800 -48.08 43.37 8.03
C LEU A 800 -48.63 42.96 9.40
N ILE A 801 -48.00 41.98 10.07
CA ILE A 801 -48.33 41.58 11.43
C ILE A 801 -47.91 42.69 12.41
N ALA A 802 -46.72 43.27 12.24
CA ALA A 802 -46.22 44.34 13.08
C ALA A 802 -47.08 45.62 12.99
N THR A 803 -47.51 46.01 11.79
CA THR A 803 -48.43 47.16 11.62
C THR A 803 -49.81 46.86 12.18
N HIS A 804 -50.40 45.69 11.92
CA HIS A 804 -51.69 45.32 12.51
C HIS A 804 -51.64 45.21 14.04
N GLU A 805 -50.52 44.77 14.62
CA GLU A 805 -50.31 44.83 16.07
C GLU A 805 -50.22 46.27 16.61
N GLN A 806 -49.58 47.18 15.87
CA GLN A 806 -49.47 48.58 16.25
C GLN A 806 -50.84 49.28 16.18
N ASP A 807 -51.58 49.09 15.07
CA ASP A 807 -52.96 49.57 14.91
C ASP A 807 -53.86 49.05 16.05
N ARG A 808 -53.70 47.78 16.43
CA ARG A 808 -54.42 47.18 17.57
C ARG A 808 -54.03 47.82 18.91
N LYS A 809 -52.74 48.12 19.14
CA LYS A 809 -52.27 48.82 20.35
C LYS A 809 -52.85 50.22 20.43
N GLU A 810 -52.80 50.98 19.33
CA GLU A 810 -53.36 52.35 19.25
C GLU A 810 -54.89 52.37 19.38
N MET A 811 -55.60 51.38 18.81
CA MET A 811 -57.05 51.25 18.97
C MET A 811 -57.43 50.90 20.41
N VAL A 812 -56.71 50.00 21.07
CA VAL A 812 -56.90 49.70 22.51
C VAL A 812 -56.62 50.94 23.36
N GLN A 813 -55.57 51.71 23.04
CA GLN A 813 -55.20 52.91 23.79
C GLN A 813 -56.22 54.04 23.60
N LYS A 814 -56.80 54.21 22.41
CA LYS A 814 -57.98 55.08 22.21
C LYS A 814 -59.16 54.64 23.05
N LEU A 815 -59.52 53.35 23.00
CA LEU A 815 -60.65 52.81 23.75
C LEU A 815 -60.45 52.91 25.27
N SER A 816 -59.21 52.84 25.78
CA SER A 816 -58.94 53.14 27.20
C SER A 816 -59.14 54.62 27.53
N CYS A 817 -58.65 55.54 26.70
CA CYS A 817 -58.85 56.98 26.92
C CYS A 817 -60.34 57.36 26.83
N GLU A 818 -61.05 56.87 25.82
CA GLU A 818 -62.50 57.09 25.66
C GLU A 818 -63.30 56.51 26.84
N LYS A 819 -62.86 55.36 27.39
CA LYS A 819 -63.43 54.77 28.61
C LYS A 819 -63.11 55.62 29.85
N GLU A 820 -61.90 56.13 30.00
CA GLU A 820 -61.51 56.98 31.13
C GLU A 820 -62.22 58.34 31.10
N ASP A 821 -62.36 58.96 29.94
CA ASP A 821 -63.19 60.17 29.76
C ASP A 821 -64.67 59.88 30.06
N ALA A 822 -65.22 58.76 29.58
CA ALA A 822 -66.59 58.35 29.89
C ALA A 822 -66.79 58.11 31.39
N VAL A 823 -65.84 57.45 32.06
CA VAL A 823 -65.87 57.20 33.51
C VAL A 823 -65.68 58.51 34.29
N GLN A 824 -64.80 59.42 33.89
CA GLN A 824 -64.68 60.73 34.52
C GLN A 824 -65.94 61.58 34.37
N ASN A 825 -66.58 61.55 33.20
CA ASN A 825 -67.81 62.30 32.96
C ASN A 825 -68.98 61.68 33.75
N ALA A 826 -69.10 60.35 33.76
CA ALA A 826 -70.06 59.64 34.60
C ALA A 826 -69.85 59.92 36.09
N LEU A 827 -68.59 59.94 36.58
CA LEU A 827 -68.27 60.31 37.96
C LEU A 827 -68.65 61.75 38.28
N LYS A 828 -68.30 62.72 37.42
CA LYS A 828 -68.69 64.14 37.61
C LYS A 828 -70.21 64.31 37.62
N GLU A 829 -70.94 63.56 36.79
CA GLU A 829 -72.41 63.55 36.81
C GLU A 829 -72.96 62.86 38.07
N PHE A 830 -72.34 61.77 38.54
CA PHE A 830 -72.71 61.10 39.79
C PHE A 830 -72.43 61.97 41.03
N GLU A 831 -71.36 62.75 41.04
CA GLU A 831 -71.08 63.73 42.11
C GLU A 831 -72.09 64.89 42.06
N LEU A 832 -72.41 65.41 40.88
CA LEU A 832 -73.47 66.44 40.75
C LEU A 832 -74.85 65.91 41.18
N GLN A 833 -75.16 64.64 40.89
CA GLN A 833 -76.38 63.98 41.37
C GLN A 833 -76.35 63.69 42.88
N ARG A 834 -75.21 63.24 43.43
CA ARG A 834 -75.01 63.05 44.88
C ARG A 834 -75.18 64.38 45.61
N ASP A 835 -74.48 65.43 45.19
CA ASP A 835 -74.50 66.74 45.84
C ASP A 835 -75.84 67.44 45.67
N ALA A 836 -76.64 67.11 44.64
CA ALA A 836 -78.04 67.49 44.53
C ALA A 836 -78.94 66.66 45.47
N GLY A 837 -78.72 65.34 45.52
CA GLY A 837 -79.44 64.40 46.37
C GLY A 837 -79.23 64.64 47.86
N GLU A 838 -78.03 65.00 48.30
CA GLU A 838 -77.74 65.40 49.69
C GLU A 838 -78.45 66.71 50.06
N ARG A 839 -78.50 67.69 49.16
CA ARG A 839 -79.29 68.92 49.39
C ARG A 839 -80.79 68.64 49.45
N GLU A 840 -81.29 67.75 48.59
CA GLU A 840 -82.69 67.34 48.64
C GLU A 840 -83.01 66.46 49.87
N LEU A 841 -82.08 65.62 50.31
CA LEU A 841 -82.20 64.79 51.52
C LEU A 841 -82.08 65.62 52.79
N LEU A 842 -81.19 66.62 52.87
CA LEU A 842 -81.16 67.57 53.98
C LEU A 842 -82.49 68.35 54.08
N GLY A 843 -83.03 68.78 52.94
CA GLY A 843 -84.37 69.39 52.88
C GLY A 843 -85.50 68.43 53.30
N LYS A 844 -85.46 67.18 52.84
CA LYS A 844 -86.44 66.14 53.19
C LYS A 844 -86.31 65.67 54.63
N ILE A 845 -85.12 65.58 55.21
CA ILE A 845 -84.91 65.22 56.63
C ILE A 845 -85.50 66.33 57.52
N GLN A 846 -85.24 67.61 57.23
CA GLN A 846 -85.88 68.74 57.92
C GLN A 846 -87.42 68.78 57.76
N GLN A 847 -87.98 68.13 56.75
CA GLN A 847 -89.43 67.98 56.59
C GLN A 847 -89.99 66.71 57.26
N LEU A 848 -89.22 65.60 57.26
CA LEU A 848 -89.60 64.31 57.83
C LEU A 848 -89.51 64.29 59.36
N GLU A 849 -88.60 65.05 59.97
CA GLU A 849 -88.62 65.35 61.42
C GLU A 849 -89.92 66.05 61.85
N MET A 850 -90.69 66.63 60.91
CA MET A 850 -91.93 67.35 61.16
C MET A 850 -93.20 66.62 60.64
N GLN A 851 -93.08 65.50 59.90
CA GLN A 851 -94.20 64.87 59.20
C GLN A 851 -94.23 63.32 59.18
N VAL A 852 -93.86 62.64 60.28
CA VAL A 852 -94.24 61.21 60.47
C VAL A 852 -94.98 61.00 61.79
N ASN A 853 -96.23 61.47 61.81
CA ASN A 853 -97.28 60.96 62.68
C ASN A 853 -98.28 60.22 61.77
N GLN A 854 -98.76 59.03 62.17
CA GLN A 854 -99.95 58.34 61.63
C GLN A 854 -99.88 57.71 60.21
N SER A 855 -99.39 56.45 60.16
CA SER A 855 -100.12 55.24 59.70
C SER A 855 -100.72 55.07 58.27
N SER A 856 -100.30 53.95 57.62
CA SER A 856 -101.15 52.95 56.87
C SER A 856 -101.79 53.37 55.51
N PHE A 857 -102.11 52.49 54.54
CA PHE A 857 -102.08 51.00 54.41
C PHE A 857 -102.13 50.58 52.91
N GLU A 858 -101.61 49.38 52.54
CA GLU A 858 -101.88 48.57 51.29
C GLU A 858 -101.70 49.26 49.89
N SER A 859 -101.53 48.56 48.74
CA SER A 859 -101.94 47.20 48.34
C SER A 859 -101.08 46.56 47.22
N SER A 860 -101.14 45.23 47.20
CA SER A 860 -100.61 44.22 46.25
C SER A 860 -100.50 44.58 44.76
N ALA A 861 -99.32 44.34 44.17
CA ALA A 861 -99.11 44.14 42.72
C ALA A 861 -97.83 43.35 42.32
N SER A 862 -96.83 43.20 43.22
CA SER A 862 -95.45 42.82 42.82
C SER A 862 -95.15 41.30 42.71
N SER A 863 -95.93 40.45 43.39
CA SER A 863 -95.49 39.07 43.73
C SER A 863 -95.08 38.21 42.53
N LEU A 864 -95.83 38.24 41.43
CA LEU A 864 -95.62 37.34 40.29
C LEU A 864 -94.46 37.78 39.37
N VAL A 865 -94.03 39.04 39.46
CA VAL A 865 -92.90 39.58 38.68
C VAL A 865 -91.59 39.33 39.41
N ALA A 866 -91.60 39.48 40.74
CA ALA A 866 -90.45 39.16 41.59
C ALA A 866 -90.03 37.68 41.40
N GLU A 867 -90.95 36.73 41.56
CA GLU A 867 -90.65 35.28 41.53
C GLU A 867 -90.13 34.79 40.16
N LEU A 868 -90.57 35.40 39.05
CA LEU A 868 -90.05 35.09 37.70
C LEU A 868 -88.70 35.76 37.42
N GLN A 869 -88.47 36.96 37.95
CA GLN A 869 -87.20 37.67 37.76
C GLN A 869 -86.10 37.12 38.67
N GLU A 870 -86.47 36.68 39.88
CA GLU A 870 -85.62 35.95 40.81
C GLU A 870 -85.11 34.66 40.18
N LYS A 871 -85.98 33.79 39.64
CA LYS A 871 -85.52 32.55 38.98
C LYS A 871 -84.71 32.80 37.70
N LEU A 872 -84.96 33.89 36.97
CA LEU A 872 -84.12 34.28 35.83
C LEU A 872 -82.75 34.82 36.27
N GLN A 873 -82.64 35.44 37.44
CA GLN A 873 -81.36 35.81 38.06
C GLN A 873 -80.65 34.60 38.67
N GLU A 874 -81.38 33.68 39.30
CA GLU A 874 -80.86 32.47 39.94
C GLU A 874 -80.23 31.51 38.91
N GLU A 875 -80.89 31.26 37.78
CA GLU A 875 -80.31 30.46 36.69
C GLU A 875 -79.14 31.18 36.01
N LYS A 876 -79.20 32.52 35.85
CA LYS A 876 -78.05 33.28 35.34
C LYS A 876 -76.86 33.24 36.31
N ALA A 877 -77.10 33.28 37.62
CA ALA A 877 -76.07 33.14 38.63
C ALA A 877 -75.43 31.75 38.54
N LYS A 878 -76.21 30.68 38.49
CA LYS A 878 -75.70 29.30 38.32
C LYS A 878 -74.91 29.12 37.02
N PHE A 879 -75.35 29.71 35.91
CA PHE A 879 -74.59 29.65 34.65
C PHE A 879 -73.30 30.47 34.70
N LEU A 880 -73.27 31.61 35.39
CA LEU A 880 -72.04 32.38 35.63
C LEU A 880 -71.10 31.63 36.57
N GLU A 881 -71.60 31.08 37.67
CA GLU A 881 -70.87 30.29 38.66
C GLU A 881 -70.27 29.02 38.05
N GLN A 882 -70.99 28.32 37.16
CA GLN A 882 -70.43 27.20 36.39
C GLN A 882 -69.37 27.63 35.37
N LEU A 883 -69.48 28.81 34.78
CA LEU A 883 -68.47 29.38 33.88
C LEU A 883 -67.22 29.80 34.66
N GLU A 884 -67.40 30.47 35.80
CA GLU A 884 -66.34 30.90 36.70
C GLU A 884 -65.65 29.72 37.37
N GLU A 885 -66.37 28.66 37.76
CA GLU A 885 -65.76 27.38 38.15
C GLU A 885 -64.98 26.72 37.01
N TYR A 886 -65.49 26.74 35.77
CA TYR A 886 -64.81 26.11 34.65
C TYR A 886 -63.55 26.89 34.24
N GLU A 887 -63.61 28.22 34.25
CA GLU A 887 -62.47 29.10 34.04
C GLU A 887 -61.47 29.01 35.20
N LYS A 888 -61.93 28.96 36.45
CA LYS A 888 -61.10 28.70 37.63
C LYS A 888 -60.41 27.34 37.54
N ARG A 889 -61.14 26.26 37.22
CA ARG A 889 -60.55 24.92 37.00
C ARG A 889 -59.55 24.92 35.84
N LYS A 890 -59.80 25.64 34.74
CA LYS A 890 -58.84 25.77 33.64
C LYS A 890 -57.61 26.61 34.01
N ASN A 891 -57.78 27.64 34.83
CA ASN A 891 -56.68 28.44 35.38
C ASN A 891 -55.88 27.66 36.43
N GLU A 892 -56.51 26.82 37.26
CA GLU A 892 -55.87 25.91 38.19
C GLU A 892 -55.12 24.79 37.46
N GLU A 893 -55.70 24.16 36.43
CA GLU A 893 -55.00 23.24 35.53
C GLU A 893 -53.79 23.92 34.86
N MET A 894 -53.96 25.10 34.29
CA MET A 894 -52.88 25.87 33.65
C MET A 894 -51.79 26.26 34.65
N GLN A 895 -52.16 26.65 35.88
CA GLN A 895 -51.23 27.01 36.93
C GLN A 895 -50.49 25.77 37.47
N ASN A 896 -51.16 24.63 37.59
CA ASN A 896 -50.54 23.35 37.96
C ASN A 896 -49.60 22.82 36.87
N ILE A 897 -49.94 22.98 35.59
CA ILE A 897 -49.04 22.68 34.47
C ILE A 897 -47.84 23.63 34.51
N ARG A 898 -48.03 24.92 34.79
CA ARG A 898 -46.93 25.89 34.94
C ARG A 898 -46.03 25.57 36.12
N THR A 899 -46.56 25.27 37.31
CA THR A 899 -45.75 24.92 38.48
C THR A 899 -45.05 23.58 38.31
N SER A 900 -45.70 22.59 37.69
CA SER A 900 -45.07 21.31 37.31
C SER A 900 -43.93 21.53 36.31
N LEU A 901 -44.14 22.29 35.24
CA LEU A 901 -43.10 22.61 34.25
C LEU A 901 -41.94 23.42 34.89
N THR A 902 -42.23 24.36 35.77
CA THR A 902 -41.21 25.12 36.50
C THR A 902 -40.42 24.21 37.44
N ALA A 903 -41.07 23.24 38.09
CA ALA A 903 -40.40 22.24 38.94
C ALA A 903 -39.58 21.24 38.11
N GLU A 904 -40.04 20.83 36.92
CA GLU A 904 -39.28 19.98 36.00
C GLU A 904 -38.04 20.72 35.44
N GLN A 905 -38.20 22.00 35.07
CA GLN A 905 -37.08 22.87 34.68
C GLN A 905 -36.10 23.08 35.85
N GLN A 906 -36.58 23.31 37.07
CA GLN A 906 -35.71 23.46 38.24
C GLN A 906 -35.00 22.15 38.63
N THR A 907 -35.66 20.99 38.51
CA THR A 907 -35.04 19.69 38.82
C THR A 907 -34.06 19.23 37.75
N THR A 908 -34.34 19.49 36.47
CA THR A 908 -33.37 19.27 35.38
C THR A 908 -32.18 20.23 35.50
N PHE A 909 -32.40 21.53 35.75
CA PHE A 909 -31.33 22.50 36.05
C PHE A 909 -30.48 22.07 37.24
N ASN A 910 -31.09 21.71 38.37
CA ASN A 910 -30.39 21.21 39.56
C ASN A 910 -29.61 19.93 39.26
N THR A 911 -30.15 19.02 38.44
CA THR A 911 -29.45 17.79 38.03
C THR A 911 -28.24 18.07 37.14
N VAL A 912 -28.35 19.02 36.21
CA VAL A 912 -27.22 19.49 35.38
C VAL A 912 -26.18 20.18 36.26
N LEU A 913 -26.60 21.05 37.18
CA LEU A 913 -25.72 21.75 38.12
C LEU A 913 -24.98 20.78 39.04
N ILE A 914 -25.64 19.73 39.55
CA ILE A 914 -25.01 18.68 40.36
C ILE A 914 -24.01 17.86 39.53
N ARG A 915 -24.36 17.46 38.29
CA ARG A 915 -23.42 16.77 37.39
C ARG A 915 -22.20 17.63 37.09
N GLU A 916 -22.40 18.91 36.79
CA GLU A 916 -21.32 19.82 36.41
C GLU A 916 -20.44 20.22 37.60
N LYS A 917 -21.04 20.38 38.79
CA LYS A 917 -20.31 20.47 40.06
C LYS A 917 -19.45 19.22 40.26
N LEU A 918 -20.02 18.02 40.13
CA LEU A 918 -19.32 16.75 40.38
C LEU A 918 -18.19 16.49 39.35
N LYS A 919 -18.36 16.91 38.09
CA LYS A 919 -17.24 16.95 37.12
C LYS A 919 -16.11 17.87 37.59
N LYS A 920 -16.44 19.10 37.98
CA LYS A 920 -15.45 20.10 38.45
C LYS A 920 -14.76 19.62 39.74
N GLU A 921 -15.50 19.00 40.64
CA GLU A 921 -15.00 18.41 41.89
C GLU A 921 -14.06 17.22 41.61
N ASN A 922 -14.39 16.35 40.66
CA ASN A 922 -13.49 15.29 40.19
C ASN A 922 -12.20 15.84 39.56
N ILE A 923 -12.27 16.91 38.75
CA ILE A 923 -11.10 17.58 38.17
C ILE A 923 -10.25 18.23 39.27
N ILE A 924 -10.87 18.88 40.26
CA ILE A 924 -10.18 19.46 41.42
C ILE A 924 -9.47 18.36 42.24
N ASN A 925 -10.09 17.19 42.41
CA ASN A 925 -9.49 16.06 43.11
C ASN A 925 -8.29 15.48 42.34
N ASP A 926 -8.42 15.23 41.03
CA ASP A 926 -7.32 14.78 40.17
C ASP A 926 -6.14 15.77 40.14
N LEU A 927 -6.43 17.08 40.05
CA LEU A 927 -5.40 18.13 40.18
C LEU A 927 -4.77 18.16 41.57
N SER A 928 -5.55 17.93 42.63
CA SER A 928 -5.06 17.90 44.02
C SER A 928 -4.18 16.68 44.30
N ASP A 929 -4.49 15.52 43.73
CA ASP A 929 -3.67 14.31 43.87
C ASP A 929 -2.41 14.37 43.01
N LYS A 930 -2.46 15.00 41.83
CA LYS A 930 -1.27 15.40 41.06
C LYS A 930 -0.39 16.37 41.85
N LEU A 931 -0.98 17.36 42.54
CA LEU A 931 -0.25 18.29 43.41
C LEU A 931 0.42 17.57 44.59
N LYS A 932 -0.28 16.63 45.24
CA LYS A 932 0.30 15.77 46.30
C LYS A 932 1.47 14.95 45.78
N LEU A 933 1.34 14.33 44.59
CA LEU A 933 2.38 13.51 43.98
C LEU A 933 3.63 14.34 43.63
N ILE A 934 3.45 15.55 43.08
CA ILE A 934 4.54 16.50 42.82
C ILE A 934 5.21 16.94 44.12
N LYS A 935 4.44 17.25 45.17
CA LYS A 935 5.00 17.62 46.48
C LYS A 935 5.77 16.46 47.14
N GLN A 936 5.28 15.22 47.01
CA GLN A 936 5.97 14.03 47.50
C GLN A 936 7.21 13.68 46.66
N GLN A 937 7.25 14.05 45.38
CA GLN A 937 8.45 14.00 44.55
C GLN A 937 9.47 15.05 45.04
N GLN A 938 9.05 16.30 45.26
CA GLN A 938 9.92 17.36 45.78
C GLN A 938 10.52 17.04 47.15
N GLU A 939 9.76 16.42 48.08
CA GLU A 939 10.31 16.00 49.37
C GLU A 939 11.36 14.89 49.19
N ARG A 940 11.11 13.88 48.35
CA ARG A 940 12.11 12.83 48.04
C ARG A 940 13.35 13.37 47.32
N ASP A 941 13.19 14.37 46.46
CA ASP A 941 14.31 15.03 45.78
C ASP A 941 15.12 15.88 46.76
N LYS A 942 14.46 16.54 47.73
CA LYS A 942 15.10 17.21 48.86
C LYS A 942 15.89 16.23 49.73
N ASP A 943 15.29 15.11 50.13
CA ASP A 943 15.95 14.07 50.95
C ASP A 943 17.17 13.48 50.21
N LEU A 944 17.07 13.31 48.89
CA LEU A 944 18.19 12.89 48.04
C LEU A 944 19.29 13.95 47.96
N ILE A 945 18.94 15.24 47.82
CA ILE A 945 19.90 16.34 47.84
C ILE A 945 20.59 16.45 49.21
N GLU A 946 19.87 16.22 50.31
CA GLU A 946 20.41 16.21 51.67
C GLU A 946 21.43 15.07 51.82
N SER A 947 21.05 13.83 51.46
CA SER A 947 21.96 12.66 51.43
C SER A 947 23.20 12.88 50.56
N LEU A 948 23.06 13.43 49.35
CA LEU A 948 24.19 13.77 48.48
C LEU A 948 25.06 14.91 49.04
N SER A 949 24.48 15.83 49.83
CA SER A 949 25.24 16.87 50.52
C SER A 949 26.03 16.30 51.71
N GLU A 950 25.47 15.33 52.43
CA GLU A 950 26.20 14.57 53.45
C GLU A 950 27.33 13.75 52.83
N ASP A 951 27.09 13.02 51.74
CA ASP A 951 28.14 12.25 51.05
C ASP A 951 29.25 13.16 50.52
N ARG A 952 28.90 14.34 50.02
CA ARG A 952 29.89 15.37 49.67
C ARG A 952 30.68 15.86 50.89
N ALA A 953 30.05 16.00 52.05
CA ALA A 953 30.74 16.35 53.29
C ALA A 953 31.66 15.21 53.77
N ARG A 954 31.18 13.95 53.77
CA ARG A 954 31.95 12.74 54.06
C ARG A 954 33.19 12.63 53.17
N LEU A 955 33.02 12.80 51.85
CA LEU A 955 34.13 12.78 50.88
C LEU A 955 35.11 13.95 51.05
N LEU A 956 34.65 15.12 51.52
CA LEU A 956 35.54 16.24 51.85
C LEU A 956 36.32 16.00 53.16
N GLU A 957 35.71 15.36 54.17
CA GLU A 957 36.38 14.94 55.40
C GLU A 957 37.40 13.82 55.12
N GLU A 958 37.05 12.82 54.30
CA GLU A 958 37.98 11.78 53.84
C GLU A 958 39.12 12.36 52.99
N LYS A 959 38.83 13.26 52.05
CA LYS A 959 39.85 13.99 51.28
C LYS A 959 40.79 14.74 52.21
N LYS A 960 40.26 15.50 53.17
CA LYS A 960 41.04 16.25 54.15
C LYS A 960 41.88 15.31 55.01
N LYS A 961 41.33 14.18 55.46
CA LYS A 961 42.07 13.14 56.21
C LYS A 961 43.20 12.54 55.37
N LEU A 962 42.98 12.28 54.08
CA LEU A 962 44.02 11.81 53.16
C LEU A 962 45.07 12.89 52.87
N GLU A 963 44.70 14.16 52.75
CA GLU A 963 45.63 15.29 52.65
C GLU A 963 46.44 15.47 53.94
N GLU A 964 45.82 15.27 55.11
CA GLU A 964 46.49 15.20 56.41
C GLU A 964 47.41 13.98 56.53
N GLU A 965 47.04 12.80 56.05
CA GLU A 965 47.89 11.60 56.08
C GLU A 965 49.05 11.73 55.08
N VAL A 966 48.85 12.31 53.90
CA VAL A 966 49.93 12.69 52.98
C VAL A 966 50.88 13.73 53.60
N ASN A 967 50.35 14.73 54.31
CA ASN A 967 51.18 15.69 55.03
C ASN A 967 51.85 15.07 56.27
N LYS A 968 51.23 14.09 56.95
CA LYS A 968 51.85 13.30 58.01
C LYS A 968 52.95 12.38 57.47
N LEU A 969 52.81 11.79 56.28
CA LEU A 969 53.90 11.05 55.62
C LEU A 969 55.06 11.97 55.22
N LYS A 970 54.77 13.16 54.68
CA LYS A 970 55.80 14.18 54.39
C LYS A 970 56.53 14.64 55.65
N ASN A 971 55.79 14.94 56.72
CA ASN A 971 56.35 15.49 57.96
C ASN A 971 56.93 14.40 58.89
N SER A 972 56.52 13.14 58.77
CA SER A 972 57.16 12.01 59.46
C SER A 972 58.55 11.70 58.91
N TYR A 973 58.91 12.24 57.74
CA TYR A 973 60.29 12.31 57.26
C TYR A 973 61.09 13.49 57.85
N LEU A 974 60.46 14.35 58.66
CA LEU A 974 61.05 15.61 59.15
C LEU A 974 60.74 15.91 60.63
N VAL A 975 61.41 15.15 61.51
CA VAL A 975 61.74 15.50 62.91
C VAL A 975 60.63 15.38 63.97
N SER A 976 61.02 14.80 65.12
CA SER A 976 60.21 14.61 66.33
C SER A 976 60.07 15.90 67.16
N SER A 977 58.94 16.09 67.87
CA SER A 977 58.81 16.62 69.26
C SER A 977 57.48 17.39 69.50
N THR A 978 56.71 16.95 70.51
CA THR A 978 56.03 17.74 71.59
C THR A 978 55.13 18.96 71.26
N CYS A 979 53.98 19.25 71.91
CA CYS A 979 52.94 18.47 72.60
C CYS A 979 51.72 19.38 72.99
N LEU A 980 50.50 19.00 72.60
CA LEU A 980 49.15 19.38 73.13
C LEU A 980 48.57 20.84 73.02
N PRO A 981 47.21 21.01 73.02
CA PRO A 981 46.40 22.25 72.80
C PRO A 981 45.55 22.58 74.08
N PRO A 982 44.23 22.95 74.14
CA PRO A 982 43.18 23.49 73.21
C PRO A 982 42.32 24.66 73.82
N ILE A 983 41.10 24.96 73.28
CA ILE A 983 39.79 25.33 73.97
C ILE A 983 38.91 26.47 73.34
N LEU A 984 37.66 26.10 72.98
CA LEU A 984 36.29 26.72 72.92
C LEU A 984 35.94 28.20 72.53
N GLU A 985 34.96 28.37 71.61
CA GLU A 985 33.52 28.82 71.75
C GLU A 985 33.06 29.96 72.73
N PRO A 986 31.78 30.51 72.73
CA PRO A 986 30.54 30.32 71.89
C PRO A 986 29.68 31.60 71.52
N SER A 987 28.48 31.43 70.90
CA SER A 987 27.23 32.28 70.91
C SER A 987 27.21 33.71 70.26
N GLY A 988 26.06 34.35 69.89
CA GLY A 988 24.65 33.92 69.70
C GLY A 988 23.56 35.06 69.63
N ALA A 989 22.41 34.82 68.95
CA ALA A 989 21.04 35.41 69.09
C ALA A 989 20.57 36.80 68.49
N CYS A 990 19.32 36.80 67.92
CA CYS A 990 18.28 37.88 67.79
C CYS A 990 18.51 39.17 66.94
N ALA A 991 17.51 39.92 66.40
CA ALA A 991 16.08 39.73 66.05
C ALA A 991 15.50 40.92 65.18
N ALA A 992 14.25 40.77 64.67
CA ALA A 992 13.19 41.71 64.16
C ALA A 992 13.31 43.27 64.28
N ASP A 993 12.61 44.17 63.53
CA ASP A 993 11.72 44.13 62.33
C ASP A 993 11.37 45.58 61.80
N PHE A 994 10.67 45.68 60.65
CA PHE A 994 9.72 46.75 60.18
C PHE A 994 10.10 48.06 59.42
N THR A 995 9.27 48.34 58.39
CA THR A 995 8.71 49.62 57.85
C THR A 995 9.50 50.67 57.01
N SER A 996 9.32 50.57 55.67
CA SER A 996 8.72 51.56 54.72
C SER A 996 9.19 53.04 54.54
N GLU A 997 9.74 53.30 53.35
CA GLU A 997 9.38 54.34 52.34
C GLU A 997 9.63 55.87 52.50
N THR A 998 9.80 56.51 51.32
CA THR A 998 9.71 57.95 50.97
C THR A 998 10.90 58.89 51.21
N GLU A 999 11.88 58.79 50.30
CA GLU A 999 12.34 59.86 49.40
C GLU A 999 12.27 61.35 49.84
N ARG A 1000 13.42 62.06 49.86
CA ARG A 1000 13.71 63.30 49.06
C ARG A 1000 15.07 63.96 49.35
N LEU A 1001 15.40 64.94 48.48
CA LEU A 1001 16.53 65.91 48.50
C LEU A 1001 17.89 65.41 47.99
N SER A 1002 18.69 66.15 47.20
CA SER A 1002 18.42 67.08 46.06
C SER A 1002 19.75 67.68 45.55
N SER A 1003 20.04 67.64 44.25
CA SER A 1003 21.06 68.50 43.58
C SER A 1003 20.87 68.51 42.04
N ASP A 1004 20.04 69.46 41.60
CA ASP A 1004 20.11 70.31 40.39
C ASP A 1004 20.36 69.76 38.95
N ILE A 1005 19.33 69.97 38.09
CA ILE A 1005 19.37 70.55 36.71
C ILE A 1005 20.15 69.75 35.61
N ALA A 1006 19.53 69.09 34.61
CA ALA A 1006 18.61 69.52 33.51
C ALA A 1006 19.31 70.35 32.38
N GLU A 1007 18.99 70.27 31.07
CA GLU A 1007 17.92 69.59 30.30
C GLU A 1007 18.34 69.35 28.81
N GLU A 1008 17.55 68.59 28.02
CA GLU A 1008 17.57 68.46 26.53
C GLU A 1008 18.88 67.98 25.81
N GLY A 1009 18.91 67.59 24.52
CA GLY A 1009 17.83 67.19 23.61
C GLY A 1009 18.14 67.22 22.08
N LYS A 1010 18.59 66.08 21.50
CA LYS A 1010 18.44 65.67 20.06
C LYS A 1010 19.31 66.39 18.97
N ILE A 1011 19.48 65.70 17.81
CA ILE A 1011 19.89 66.17 16.44
C ILE A 1011 21.42 66.09 16.07
N ASP A 1012 21.65 66.00 14.75
CA ASP A 1012 22.78 65.51 13.93
C ASP A 1012 24.10 66.31 13.77
N SER A 1013 25.17 65.54 13.44
CA SER A 1013 26.17 65.73 12.36
C SER A 1013 27.18 66.91 12.25
N THR A 1014 28.41 66.52 11.84
CA THR A 1014 29.40 67.20 10.94
C THR A 1014 30.51 68.15 11.46
N LEU A 1015 31.65 68.10 10.74
CA LEU A 1015 32.76 69.07 10.55
C LEU A 1015 33.85 69.32 11.64
N GLU A 1016 34.91 68.51 11.58
CA GLU A 1016 36.30 68.88 11.18
C GLU A 1016 36.90 70.27 11.54
N THR A 1017 38.08 70.32 12.22
CA THR A 1017 39.37 70.94 11.75
C THR A 1017 40.47 71.06 12.83
N SER A 1018 41.69 70.61 12.49
CA SER A 1018 43.10 70.91 12.91
C SER A 1018 43.41 71.98 14.01
N MET A 1019 44.49 71.88 14.82
CA MET A 1019 45.94 71.75 14.48
C MET A 1019 46.79 71.12 15.62
N MET A 1020 47.79 70.26 15.37
CA MET A 1020 49.26 70.52 15.19
C MET A 1020 49.94 71.26 16.38
N THR A 1021 51.09 70.86 16.96
CA THR A 1021 52.19 69.89 16.68
C THR A 1021 52.67 69.23 18.01
N VAL A 1022 53.74 68.43 18.25
CA VAL A 1022 54.87 67.72 17.55
C VAL A 1022 55.29 66.60 18.56
N ASN A 1023 55.80 65.38 18.32
CA ASN A 1023 56.42 64.61 17.22
C ASN A 1023 57.96 64.41 17.33
N GLU A 1024 58.42 63.39 18.08
CA GLU A 1024 59.76 62.74 17.89
C GLU A 1024 59.83 61.28 18.45
N ASN A 1025 59.34 61.02 19.68
CA ASN A 1025 59.44 59.70 20.36
C ASN A 1025 58.58 58.55 19.77
N ALA A 1026 57.78 58.78 18.73
CA ALA A 1026 56.76 57.82 18.28
C ALA A 1026 57.30 56.60 17.51
N GLN A 1027 58.48 56.73 16.89
CA GLN A 1027 58.89 55.80 15.82
C GLN A 1027 59.44 54.46 16.34
N MET A 1028 60.29 54.48 17.37
CA MET A 1028 60.82 53.26 18.03
C MET A 1028 59.73 52.36 18.61
N LEU A 1029 58.68 52.96 19.21
CA LEU A 1029 57.56 52.21 19.79
C LEU A 1029 56.64 51.57 18.74
N SER A 1030 56.71 52.01 17.48
CA SER A 1030 55.93 51.43 16.38
C SER A 1030 56.50 50.07 15.95
N GLU A 1031 57.82 49.99 15.73
CA GLU A 1031 58.47 48.78 15.21
C GLU A 1031 58.43 47.62 16.20
N GLU A 1032 58.74 47.86 17.48
CA GLU A 1032 58.67 46.81 18.51
C GLU A 1032 57.22 46.34 18.75
N LYS A 1033 56.23 47.25 18.68
CA LYS A 1033 54.81 46.88 18.76
C LYS A 1033 54.34 46.05 17.56
N GLN A 1034 54.82 46.36 16.35
CA GLN A 1034 54.56 45.52 15.17
C GLN A 1034 55.25 44.14 15.28
N ARG A 1035 56.46 44.09 15.84
CA ARG A 1035 57.21 42.85 16.07
C ARG A 1035 56.52 41.94 17.09
N ILE A 1036 56.07 42.49 18.22
CA ILE A 1036 55.29 41.78 19.24
C ILE A 1036 54.01 41.24 18.62
N MET A 1037 53.22 42.07 17.92
CA MET A 1037 51.98 41.64 17.25
C MET A 1037 52.22 40.53 16.20
N MET A 1038 53.35 40.54 15.49
CA MET A 1038 53.73 39.48 14.55
C MET A 1038 54.10 38.17 15.26
N LEU A 1039 54.80 38.26 16.40
CA LEU A 1039 55.17 37.10 17.21
C LEU A 1039 53.94 36.49 17.90
N GLU A 1040 53.08 37.29 18.51
CA GLU A 1040 51.79 36.86 19.09
C GLU A 1040 50.93 36.13 18.07
N LYS A 1041 50.79 36.69 16.86
CA LYS A 1041 50.01 36.08 15.78
C LYS A 1041 50.63 34.77 15.26
N THR A 1042 51.96 34.66 15.31
CA THR A 1042 52.68 33.43 14.94
C THR A 1042 52.58 32.37 16.04
N LEU A 1043 52.57 32.78 17.32
CA LEU A 1043 52.34 31.92 18.47
C LEU A 1043 50.92 31.33 18.42
N GLN A 1044 49.90 32.16 18.21
CA GLN A 1044 48.50 31.74 18.06
C GLN A 1044 48.33 30.73 16.93
N LEU A 1045 48.91 30.98 15.75
CA LEU A 1045 48.86 30.03 14.62
C LEU A 1045 49.55 28.70 14.94
N LYS A 1046 50.62 28.70 15.73
CA LYS A 1046 51.32 27.47 16.15
C LYS A 1046 50.61 26.73 17.27
N GLU A 1047 49.97 27.43 18.18
CA GLU A 1047 49.13 26.86 19.23
C GLU A 1047 47.85 26.24 18.65
N GLU A 1048 47.22 26.90 17.67
CA GLU A 1048 46.08 26.37 16.91
C GLU A 1048 46.47 25.17 16.05
N GLU A 1049 47.64 25.20 15.38
CA GLU A 1049 48.17 24.03 14.67
C GLU A 1049 48.44 22.86 15.61
N ASN A 1050 49.02 23.11 16.79
CA ASN A 1050 49.29 22.08 17.80
C ASN A 1050 47.99 21.51 18.40
N LYS A 1051 46.98 22.36 18.64
CA LYS A 1051 45.62 21.95 19.06
C LYS A 1051 44.95 21.07 18.00
N ARG A 1052 45.04 21.45 16.72
CA ARG A 1052 44.53 20.67 15.57
C ARG A 1052 45.26 19.32 15.43
N LEU A 1053 46.58 19.29 15.63
CA LEU A 1053 47.38 18.06 15.60
C LEU A 1053 47.01 17.12 16.77
N ASN A 1054 46.87 17.65 17.99
CA ASN A 1054 46.40 16.87 19.13
C ASN A 1054 44.97 16.34 18.94
N GLN A 1055 44.04 17.15 18.42
CA GLN A 1055 42.70 16.66 18.06
C GLN A 1055 42.74 15.54 17.03
N ARG A 1056 43.62 15.63 16.01
CA ARG A 1056 43.80 14.57 14.99
C ARG A 1056 44.44 13.31 15.57
N LEU A 1057 45.38 13.46 16.51
CA LEU A 1057 45.99 12.32 17.22
C LEU A 1057 44.99 11.63 18.16
N MET A 1058 44.16 12.40 18.87
CA MET A 1058 43.06 11.88 19.70
C MET A 1058 42.00 11.16 18.86
N SER A 1059 41.56 11.74 17.74
CA SER A 1059 40.56 11.09 16.87
C SER A 1059 41.10 9.82 16.19
N GLN A 1060 42.37 9.81 15.77
CA GLN A 1060 43.04 8.60 15.27
C GLN A 1060 43.18 7.53 16.35
N SER A 1061 43.50 7.92 17.59
CA SER A 1061 43.59 6.98 18.73
C SER A 1061 42.22 6.35 19.04
N MET A 1062 41.18 7.17 19.23
CA MET A 1062 39.84 6.72 19.63
C MET A 1062 39.12 5.90 18.55
N SER A 1063 39.30 6.24 17.26
CA SER A 1063 38.71 5.46 16.15
C SER A 1063 39.28 4.04 16.08
N SER A 1064 40.56 3.84 16.43
CA SER A 1064 41.22 2.52 16.43
C SER A 1064 40.77 1.56 17.54
N VAL A 1065 40.03 2.07 18.54
CA VAL A 1065 39.48 1.30 19.67
C VAL A 1065 38.01 0.96 19.43
N SER A 1066 37.21 1.93 18.99
CA SER A 1066 35.76 1.80 18.79
C SER A 1066 35.34 0.65 17.85
N LEU A 1067 36.17 0.34 16.83
CA LEU A 1067 35.84 -0.66 15.81
C LEU A 1067 36.15 -2.13 16.19
N ARG A 1068 36.90 -2.41 17.27
CA ARG A 1068 37.47 -3.77 17.49
C ARG A 1068 36.46 -4.84 17.87
N HIS A 1069 35.23 -4.46 18.26
CA HIS A 1069 34.21 -5.37 18.80
C HIS A 1069 32.82 -5.17 18.17
N SER A 1070 32.72 -4.62 16.95
CA SER A 1070 31.41 -4.62 16.26
C SER A 1070 31.00 -6.04 15.89
N GLU A 1071 29.81 -6.49 16.30
CA GLU A 1071 29.24 -7.80 15.91
C GLU A 1071 28.75 -7.84 14.43
N LYS A 1072 29.46 -7.14 13.55
CA LYS A 1072 29.18 -7.04 12.11
C LYS A 1072 29.97 -8.13 11.37
N ILE A 1073 29.27 -8.85 10.49
CA ILE A 1073 29.86 -9.89 9.64
C ILE A 1073 30.50 -9.22 8.42
N ALA A 1074 31.77 -9.52 8.16
CA ALA A 1074 32.44 -9.14 6.92
C ALA A 1074 31.89 -9.99 5.75
N ILE A 1075 31.71 -9.36 4.59
CA ILE A 1075 31.12 -9.98 3.38
C ILE A 1075 31.95 -9.75 2.10
N ARG A 1076 33.04 -8.98 2.21
CA ARG A 1076 34.05 -8.70 1.18
C ARG A 1076 35.39 -8.43 1.89
N ASP A 1077 36.49 -8.56 1.16
CA ASP A 1077 37.85 -8.13 1.55
C ASP A 1077 38.34 -8.54 2.94
N PHE A 1078 37.95 -9.75 3.37
CA PHE A 1078 38.21 -10.34 4.68
C PHE A 1078 39.66 -10.20 5.16
N GLN A 1079 39.87 -9.69 6.37
CA GLN A 1079 41.15 -9.57 7.05
C GLN A 1079 41.25 -10.48 8.27
N VAL A 1080 42.46 -10.61 8.81
CA VAL A 1080 42.68 -11.37 10.05
C VAL A 1080 42.05 -10.62 11.22
N GLY A 1081 41.15 -11.30 11.93
CA GLY A 1081 40.35 -10.73 13.01
C GLY A 1081 38.86 -10.55 12.68
N ASP A 1082 38.46 -10.62 11.41
CA ASP A 1082 37.07 -10.38 10.99
C ASP A 1082 36.12 -11.50 11.43
N LEU A 1083 34.89 -11.14 11.79
CA LEU A 1083 33.78 -12.06 11.98
C LEU A 1083 33.17 -12.43 10.62
N VAL A 1084 33.03 -13.72 10.34
CA VAL A 1084 32.56 -14.23 9.04
C VAL A 1084 31.49 -15.30 9.21
N LEU A 1085 30.53 -15.29 8.28
CA LEU A 1085 29.58 -16.39 8.11
C LEU A 1085 30.20 -17.44 7.19
N ILE A 1086 30.20 -18.69 7.66
CA ILE A 1086 30.73 -19.85 6.94
C ILE A 1086 29.53 -20.75 6.62
N ILE A 1087 29.35 -21.08 5.34
CA ILE A 1087 28.23 -21.86 4.81
C ILE A 1087 28.74 -23.14 4.12
N LEU A 1088 27.92 -24.18 4.09
CA LEU A 1088 28.16 -25.35 3.24
C LEU A 1088 27.79 -25.02 1.79
N ASP A 1089 28.72 -25.20 0.86
CA ASP A 1089 28.46 -25.13 -0.58
C ASP A 1089 28.40 -26.55 -1.15
N GLU A 1090 27.21 -26.95 -1.61
CA GLU A 1090 26.95 -28.29 -2.14
C GLU A 1090 27.60 -28.52 -3.52
N ARG A 1091 27.79 -27.46 -4.32
CA ARG A 1091 28.43 -27.53 -5.64
C ARG A 1091 29.89 -27.94 -5.48
N HIS A 1092 30.56 -27.28 -4.54
CA HIS A 1092 31.98 -27.53 -4.23
C HIS A 1092 32.18 -28.63 -3.17
N ASP A 1093 31.12 -29.08 -2.48
CA ASP A 1093 31.14 -30.09 -1.39
C ASP A 1093 32.11 -29.72 -0.25
N ASN A 1094 32.23 -28.42 0.00
CA ASN A 1094 33.14 -27.82 0.98
C ASN A 1094 32.44 -26.66 1.70
N TYR A 1095 32.98 -26.27 2.85
CA TYR A 1095 32.57 -25.04 3.51
C TYR A 1095 33.28 -23.84 2.90
N VAL A 1096 32.54 -22.77 2.65
CA VAL A 1096 33.03 -21.48 2.11
C VAL A 1096 32.58 -20.34 3.02
N LEU A 1097 33.31 -19.23 3.02
CA LEU A 1097 32.81 -17.98 3.58
C LEU A 1097 31.72 -17.41 2.66
N PHE A 1098 30.67 -16.83 3.24
CA PHE A 1098 29.68 -16.07 2.48
C PHE A 1098 30.29 -14.76 1.97
N THR A 1099 30.31 -14.54 0.65
CA THR A 1099 30.93 -13.36 0.05
C THR A 1099 30.12 -12.84 -1.15
N VAL A 1100 30.17 -11.52 -1.37
CA VAL A 1100 29.57 -10.83 -2.53
C VAL A 1100 30.64 -10.45 -3.58
N SER A 1101 31.70 -11.25 -3.66
CA SER A 1101 32.81 -11.08 -4.61
C SER A 1101 33.04 -12.39 -5.40
N PRO A 1102 33.53 -12.32 -6.65
CA PRO A 1102 33.71 -13.50 -7.50
C PRO A 1102 34.83 -14.44 -7.03
N THR A 1103 35.74 -13.96 -6.17
CA THR A 1103 36.79 -14.77 -5.57
C THR A 1103 36.21 -15.68 -4.49
N LEU A 1104 36.39 -17.00 -4.64
CA LEU A 1104 35.98 -17.99 -3.64
C LEU A 1104 36.91 -17.98 -2.41
N TYR A 1105 36.36 -18.24 -1.22
CA TYR A 1105 37.08 -18.32 0.07
C TYR A 1105 36.71 -19.61 0.79
N PHE A 1106 37.48 -20.67 0.59
CA PHE A 1106 37.25 -22.00 1.18
C PHE A 1106 37.77 -22.09 2.62
N LEU A 1107 37.03 -22.77 3.50
CA LEU A 1107 37.48 -23.05 4.87
C LEU A 1107 38.62 -24.08 4.90
N HIS A 1108 39.60 -23.88 5.78
CA HIS A 1108 40.70 -24.83 5.99
C HIS A 1108 40.22 -26.11 6.70
N SER A 1109 40.76 -27.26 6.31
CA SER A 1109 40.38 -28.56 6.87
C SER A 1109 40.68 -28.73 8.36
N GLU A 1110 41.63 -27.96 8.90
CA GLU A 1110 41.90 -27.88 10.34
C GLU A 1110 40.73 -27.22 11.09
N SER A 1111 40.19 -26.12 10.56
CA SER A 1111 39.10 -25.36 11.16
C SER A 1111 37.77 -26.13 11.21
N LEU A 1112 37.55 -27.12 10.34
CA LEU A 1112 36.38 -28.00 10.40
C LEU A 1112 36.23 -28.72 11.76
N ALA A 1113 37.36 -29.02 12.42
CA ALA A 1113 37.35 -29.62 13.75
C ALA A 1113 37.02 -28.61 14.85
N ALA A 1114 37.51 -27.37 14.73
CA ALA A 1114 37.32 -26.33 15.73
C ALA A 1114 35.92 -25.69 15.67
N LEU A 1115 35.24 -25.77 14.52
CA LEU A 1115 33.92 -25.15 14.26
C LEU A 1115 32.74 -26.13 14.40
N ASP A 1116 32.98 -27.36 14.88
CA ASP A 1116 32.00 -28.46 14.95
C ASP A 1116 31.32 -28.75 13.59
N LEU A 1117 32.09 -28.69 12.50
CA LEU A 1117 31.63 -28.90 11.12
C LEU A 1117 31.98 -30.29 10.56
N LYS A 1118 32.72 -31.11 11.32
CA LYS A 1118 32.97 -32.52 10.96
C LYS A 1118 31.69 -33.34 11.18
N PRO A 1119 31.12 -34.00 10.16
CA PRO A 1119 29.97 -34.86 10.35
C PRO A 1119 30.34 -36.09 11.18
N ALA A 1120 29.66 -36.29 12.30
CA ALA A 1120 29.63 -37.59 12.97
C ALA A 1120 28.79 -38.57 12.12
N SER A 1121 29.14 -39.86 12.17
CA SER A 1121 28.52 -40.89 11.33
C SER A 1121 27.01 -40.99 11.58
N GLY A 1122 26.21 -40.57 10.59
CA GLY A 1122 24.74 -40.62 10.62
C GLY A 1122 24.03 -39.29 10.87
N THR A 1123 24.74 -38.21 11.21
CA THR A 1123 24.16 -36.85 11.31
C THR A 1123 24.31 -36.06 10.01
N SER A 1124 23.32 -35.24 9.69
CA SER A 1124 23.39 -34.26 8.59
C SER A 1124 24.48 -33.22 8.84
N ARG A 1125 25.10 -32.72 7.76
CA ARG A 1125 26.10 -31.65 7.86
C ARG A 1125 25.42 -30.36 8.32
N ARG A 1126 26.04 -29.64 9.26
CA ARG A 1126 25.56 -28.33 9.72
C ARG A 1126 25.59 -27.33 8.54
N PRO A 1127 24.50 -26.63 8.21
CA PRO A 1127 24.45 -25.81 6.99
C PRO A 1127 25.32 -24.55 7.08
N TRP A 1128 25.48 -23.96 8.27
CA TRP A 1128 26.30 -22.77 8.49
C TRP A 1128 26.76 -22.61 9.95
N VAL A 1129 27.79 -21.78 10.15
CA VAL A 1129 28.35 -21.38 11.44
C VAL A 1129 29.00 -19.99 11.36
N LEU A 1130 29.10 -19.29 12.49
CA LEU A 1130 29.88 -18.06 12.61
C LEU A 1130 31.30 -18.36 13.11
N GLY A 1131 32.30 -17.81 12.44
CA GLY A 1131 33.70 -17.95 12.83
C GLY A 1131 34.48 -16.64 12.73
N LYS A 1132 35.63 -16.56 13.38
CA LYS A 1132 36.58 -15.45 13.26
C LYS A 1132 37.74 -15.85 12.37
N VAL A 1133 38.10 -15.03 11.39
CA VAL A 1133 39.25 -15.27 10.50
C VAL A 1133 40.55 -15.14 11.28
N MET A 1134 41.39 -16.17 11.22
CA MET A 1134 42.72 -16.21 11.82
C MET A 1134 43.83 -16.07 10.78
N GLU A 1135 43.64 -16.62 9.58
CA GLU A 1135 44.65 -16.67 8.52
C GLU A 1135 43.96 -16.81 7.15
N LYS A 1136 44.53 -16.20 6.10
CA LYS A 1136 44.11 -16.38 4.70
C LYS A 1136 45.32 -16.66 3.82
N GLU A 1137 45.24 -17.71 3.03
CA GLU A 1137 46.26 -18.13 2.07
C GLU A 1137 45.70 -17.95 0.65
N TYR A 1138 46.46 -17.35 -0.26
CA TYR A 1138 46.06 -17.28 -1.67
C TYR A 1138 46.49 -18.56 -2.40
N CYS A 1139 45.54 -19.21 -3.08
CA CYS A 1139 45.68 -20.53 -3.68
C CYS A 1139 45.28 -20.52 -5.17
N GLN A 1140 45.79 -21.50 -5.91
CA GLN A 1140 45.40 -21.74 -7.30
C GLN A 1140 45.23 -23.23 -7.57
N ALA A 1141 44.19 -23.61 -8.33
CA ALA A 1141 43.88 -24.97 -8.70
C ALA A 1141 44.90 -25.53 -9.72
N LYS A 1142 45.90 -26.28 -9.26
CA LYS A 1142 46.93 -26.92 -10.12
C LYS A 1142 46.47 -28.24 -10.80
N LYS A 1143 45.22 -28.66 -10.61
CA LYS A 1143 44.62 -29.87 -11.18
C LYS A 1143 43.14 -29.63 -11.48
N ALA A 1144 42.63 -30.10 -12.61
CA ALA A 1144 41.20 -30.02 -12.95
C ALA A 1144 40.37 -30.83 -11.94
N GLN A 1145 40.72 -32.10 -11.73
CA GLN A 1145 40.17 -32.89 -10.62
C GLN A 1145 40.90 -32.53 -9.31
N ASN A 1146 40.27 -31.68 -8.50
CA ASN A 1146 40.76 -31.25 -7.19
C ASN A 1146 39.64 -31.28 -6.14
N ARG A 1147 40.05 -31.31 -4.86
CA ARG A 1147 39.15 -31.46 -3.69
C ARG A 1147 38.11 -30.35 -3.51
N PHE A 1148 38.21 -29.24 -4.25
CA PHE A 1148 37.29 -28.10 -4.20
C PHE A 1148 36.34 -28.07 -5.40
N LYS A 1149 36.45 -29.02 -6.35
CA LYS A 1149 35.63 -29.14 -7.58
C LYS A 1149 35.65 -27.89 -8.50
N VAL A 1150 36.65 -27.02 -8.38
CA VAL A 1150 36.83 -25.85 -9.26
C VAL A 1150 37.68 -26.20 -10.50
N PRO A 1151 37.56 -25.48 -11.63
CA PRO A 1151 38.41 -25.68 -12.82
C PRO A 1151 39.92 -25.55 -12.55
N LEU A 1152 40.73 -26.06 -13.49
CA LEU A 1152 42.18 -25.84 -13.47
C LEU A 1152 42.48 -24.34 -13.68
N GLY A 1153 43.47 -23.81 -12.97
CA GLY A 1153 43.87 -22.41 -13.05
C GLY A 1153 43.04 -21.44 -12.19
N THR A 1154 41.87 -21.83 -11.68
CA THR A 1154 41.04 -21.00 -10.80
C THR A 1154 41.81 -20.57 -9.55
N LYS A 1155 41.79 -19.26 -9.25
CA LYS A 1155 42.44 -18.66 -8.08
C LYS A 1155 41.40 -18.39 -6.98
N PHE A 1156 41.71 -18.75 -5.75
CA PHE A 1156 40.80 -18.68 -4.59
C PHE A 1156 41.60 -18.49 -3.30
N TYR A 1157 40.93 -18.09 -2.22
CA TYR A 1157 41.54 -18.07 -0.89
C TYR A 1157 41.20 -19.34 -0.11
N ARG A 1158 42.13 -19.78 0.73
CA ARG A 1158 41.93 -20.81 1.75
C ARG A 1158 42.08 -20.17 3.13
N VAL A 1159 41.06 -20.25 3.96
CA VAL A 1159 40.91 -19.43 5.18
C VAL A 1159 40.88 -20.32 6.42
N LYS A 1160 41.72 -20.03 7.42
CA LYS A 1160 41.61 -20.63 8.75
C LYS A 1160 40.72 -19.74 9.61
N ALA A 1161 39.71 -20.34 10.23
CA ALA A 1161 38.81 -19.67 11.17
C ALA A 1161 38.63 -20.48 12.47
N VAL A 1162 38.19 -19.79 13.52
CA VAL A 1162 37.87 -20.35 14.85
C VAL A 1162 36.44 -19.98 15.27
N PRO A 1163 35.75 -20.76 16.11
CA PRO A 1163 34.35 -20.49 16.49
C PRO A 1163 34.19 -19.17 17.24
N TRP A 1164 33.16 -18.40 16.86
CA TRP A 1164 32.76 -17.20 17.61
C TRP A 1164 31.85 -17.58 18.79
N ASN A 1165 32.45 -17.94 19.93
CA ASN A 1165 31.73 -18.27 21.16
C ASN A 1165 31.51 -17.03 22.04
N LYS A 1166 30.25 -16.66 22.26
CA LYS A 1166 29.82 -15.49 23.07
C LYS A 1166 29.88 -15.76 24.59
N LYS A 1167 30.99 -16.34 25.06
CA LYS A 1167 31.27 -16.68 26.47
C LYS A 1167 32.59 -16.08 26.96
N VAL A 1168 32.63 -14.75 27.02
CA VAL A 1168 33.42 -13.94 27.96
C VAL A 1168 32.48 -12.83 28.43
#